data_AF-A0A964VV49-F1
#
_entry.id   AF-A0A964VV49-F1
#
_cell.length_a   1.000
_cell.length_b   1.000
_cell.length_c   1.000
_cell.angle_alpha   90.00
_cell.angle_beta   90.00
_cell.angle_gamma   90.00
#
_symmetry.space_group_name_H-M   'P 1'
#
loop_
_entity.id
_entity.type
_entity.pdbx_description
1 polymer ?
#
loop_
_entity_poly.entity_id
_entity_poly.type
_entity_poly.pdbx_seq_one_letter_code
_entity_poly.pdbx_strand_id
1 'polypeptide(L)'
;MISPSSPRRFSGGSVLMTSCRSGFLLAGCLVWLALAARGEGVLAFWDFARGTQGWTTNAGVTHDRITREGWLLTVNASDPNLTGPPVDFPPDPFVTVTIRMRSTADPMGQIYYGTNFSESNSRAFVIRNDGLWHEYRVPLPLMGTGARLRLDPSHQAGSIAIAWIRVETHRDPQPEPWARSKELRGKKSIGGGQFGTTGGENAVTSHYLAKHPEFAASFPYDGYVVPAILPAEWGERLGLAPRGYFLHELLWNTVELPYEAIAPIVADLNSVRWGTLTDNFLNCTLVDGARGRFTPDLSNDRDWAIVEHNAAMAARLCREAHLKGFWLDTEQYGNYRWRTKSGVPEFETHRPANLKFPLGKDSPEVLRRRGSQWIKAVQAQLPAVKIIVTFAWSPDAVSYEPLQGSIPFLDGVLDGIEPPGQLIHGYENTFYYGQGPGTFNAANDGKQAGFAGDRDRYESARAWIKEWRSLSGNPPKYDRFVKTGMAAWVEDDPWNLYPGWPSGTKSSLWSNLPLALAYSDEYVWMWSEHTHYGQPPAAGINPFLAAIGNRTFNTGTEAVETLSEDFSSDPLQHGWHFDFDMLDIGRKANPAHEVPLMSLDAVPYVWSKEFRAVNITGRWPSTQRSNSVASASQAPQRRRYVHPIRLSPQNTSFQAALNFRIESFGNTPNNPMILGFFAADEPIERHSLTLQIASADQVRVVLASNGKSKAWALAIPGGIKAGDPYRFSVEYTGLNRRLRASLSELSGEPARSVQIQQRLPASTVPSLWDELGAALGEKSTQPGTNSETYRYRLEHVSLRN
;
A
#
# COMPACT_ATOMS: atom_id res chain seq x y z
N MET A 1 64.96 25.19 34.46
CA MET A 1 65.02 26.66 34.57
C MET A 1 63.60 27.19 34.46
N ILE A 2 63.14 27.80 35.55
CA ILE A 2 61.98 28.69 35.71
C ILE A 2 60.57 28.10 35.44
N SER A 3 60.00 27.56 36.53
CA SER A 3 58.62 27.85 36.94
C SER A 3 58.69 29.05 37.90
N PRO A 4 57.64 29.88 38.09
CA PRO A 4 56.56 29.57 39.05
C PRO A 4 55.20 30.17 38.58
N SER A 5 54.03 30.06 39.21
CA SER A 5 53.61 29.98 40.60
C SER A 5 52.10 29.69 40.65
N SER A 6 51.66 28.72 41.46
CA SER A 6 50.32 28.73 42.10
C SER A 6 50.42 29.42 43.46
N PRO A 7 49.31 29.87 44.09
CA PRO A 7 48.88 29.12 45.28
C PRO A 7 47.36 29.17 45.67
N ARG A 8 46.89 28.00 46.16
CA ARG A 8 46.15 27.73 47.44
C ARG A 8 44.72 28.27 47.63
N ARG A 9 43.81 27.65 48.43
CA ARG A 9 43.64 26.37 49.18
C ARG A 9 42.20 26.45 49.77
N PHE A 10 41.48 25.35 50.00
CA PHE A 10 41.24 24.62 51.28
C PHE A 10 39.83 24.01 51.12
N SER A 11 39.34 22.91 51.72
CA SER A 11 39.86 21.70 52.36
C SER A 11 38.66 20.96 52.97
N GLY A 12 38.73 19.64 53.08
CA GLY A 12 37.92 18.80 53.99
C GLY A 12 36.85 17.99 53.26
N GLY A 13 36.70 16.68 53.44
CA GLY A 13 37.36 15.70 54.30
C GLY A 13 36.44 14.48 54.39
N SER A 14 36.96 13.31 53.96
CA SER A 14 36.73 11.90 54.39
C SER A 14 35.31 11.43 54.77
N VAL A 15 34.79 10.26 54.34
CA VAL A 15 35.06 8.93 54.97
C VAL A 15 34.17 7.81 54.34
N LEU A 16 34.77 6.61 54.20
CA LEU A 16 34.26 5.22 54.03
C LEU A 16 33.26 4.82 52.91
N MET A 17 33.74 3.94 52.01
CA MET A 17 32.94 2.97 51.24
C MET A 17 33.24 1.55 51.73
N THR A 18 32.22 0.84 52.22
CA THR A 18 32.23 -0.62 52.39
C THR A 18 30.91 -1.22 51.90
N SER A 19 31.06 -2.25 51.05
CA SER A 19 30.15 -3.33 50.69
C SER A 19 28.70 -3.05 50.26
N CYS A 20 28.39 -3.37 49.00
CA CYS A 20 27.10 -3.95 48.63
C CYS A 20 27.22 -4.81 47.35
N ARG A 21 27.76 -6.03 47.48
CA ARG A 21 27.72 -7.08 46.44
C ARG A 21 26.69 -8.12 46.85
N SER A 22 25.39 -7.87 46.67
CA SER A 22 24.33 -8.91 46.78
C SER A 22 23.00 -8.56 46.09
N GLY A 23 22.78 -7.32 45.62
CA GLY A 23 21.48 -6.90 45.07
C GLY A 23 21.22 -7.19 43.58
N PHE A 24 22.22 -7.59 42.80
CA PHE A 24 22.10 -7.67 41.33
C PHE A 24 21.70 -9.05 40.77
N LEU A 25 21.78 -10.12 41.57
CA LEU A 25 21.47 -11.48 41.08
C LEU A 25 19.98 -11.83 41.17
N LEU A 26 19.22 -11.22 42.09
CA LEU A 26 17.78 -11.51 42.27
C LEU A 26 16.85 -10.76 41.29
N ALA A 27 17.24 -9.57 40.81
CA ALA A 27 16.46 -8.81 39.84
C ALA A 27 16.53 -9.41 38.41
N GLY A 28 17.62 -10.10 38.08
CA GLY A 28 17.76 -10.82 36.81
C GLY A 28 16.85 -12.05 36.72
N CYS A 29 16.75 -12.84 37.78
CA CYS A 29 15.94 -14.07 37.76
C CYS A 29 14.41 -13.82 37.77
N LEU A 30 13.94 -12.72 38.38
CA LEU A 30 12.50 -12.41 38.45
C LEU A 30 11.92 -11.84 37.13
N VAL A 31 12.75 -11.23 36.27
CA VAL A 31 12.33 -10.79 34.93
C VAL A 31 12.21 -11.98 33.97
N TRP A 32 13.04 -13.01 34.12
CA TRP A 32 13.02 -14.20 33.26
C TRP A 32 11.83 -15.14 33.56
N LEU A 33 11.41 -15.25 34.83
CA LEU A 33 10.28 -16.10 35.23
C LEU A 33 8.90 -15.53 34.83
N ALA A 34 8.78 -14.21 34.65
CA ALA A 34 7.52 -13.58 34.23
C ALA A 34 7.28 -13.65 32.70
N LEU A 35 8.34 -13.72 31.88
CA LEU A 35 8.22 -13.87 30.42
C LEU A 35 7.91 -15.32 30.00
N ALA A 36 8.40 -16.32 30.73
CA ALA A 36 8.14 -17.74 30.46
C ALA A 36 6.63 -18.09 30.50
N ALA A 37 5.80 -17.31 31.20
CA ALA A 37 4.37 -17.55 31.32
C ALA A 37 3.55 -17.23 30.04
N ARG A 38 4.15 -16.63 28.99
CA ARG A 38 3.40 -16.15 27.81
C ARG A 38 3.83 -16.72 26.45
N GLY A 39 4.85 -17.59 26.38
CA GLY A 39 5.26 -18.25 25.13
C GLY A 39 5.73 -17.31 24.00
N GLU A 40 6.00 -16.04 24.32
CA GLU A 40 6.67 -15.08 23.45
C GLU A 40 8.04 -14.78 24.07
N GLY A 41 9.12 -14.92 23.31
CA GLY A 41 10.45 -14.74 23.84
C GLY A 41 11.57 -14.81 22.80
N VAL A 42 12.67 -14.12 23.08
CA VAL A 42 13.93 -14.28 22.35
C VAL A 42 14.50 -15.66 22.71
N LEU A 43 14.50 -16.57 21.74
CA LEU A 43 15.03 -17.93 21.89
C LEU A 43 16.56 -17.94 21.81
N ALA A 44 17.13 -17.19 20.87
CA ALA A 44 18.57 -17.05 20.71
C ALA A 44 18.94 -15.63 20.27
N PHE A 45 20.08 -15.14 20.71
CA PHE A 45 20.62 -13.84 20.30
C PHE A 45 22.14 -13.90 20.25
N TRP A 46 22.70 -13.54 19.10
CA TRP A 46 24.14 -13.48 18.88
C TRP A 46 24.55 -12.05 18.53
N ASP A 47 25.23 -11.37 19.46
CA ASP A 47 25.81 -10.03 19.28
C ASP A 47 27.26 -10.11 18.77
N PHE A 48 27.45 -9.98 17.46
CA PHE A 48 28.76 -10.20 16.84
C PHE A 48 29.81 -9.16 17.20
N ALA A 49 29.45 -8.06 17.86
CA ALA A 49 30.44 -7.16 18.46
C ALA A 49 31.24 -7.82 19.60
N ARG A 50 30.78 -8.98 20.09
CA ARG A 50 31.38 -9.75 21.20
C ARG A 50 32.11 -11.02 20.75
N GLY A 51 32.22 -11.27 19.45
CA GLY A 51 32.79 -12.51 18.92
C GLY A 51 31.84 -13.28 18.00
N THR A 52 32.33 -14.33 17.37
CA THR A 52 31.52 -15.18 16.46
C THR A 52 30.45 -15.98 17.19
N GLN A 53 30.60 -16.21 18.50
CA GLN A 53 29.63 -16.92 19.34
C GLN A 53 29.17 -18.27 18.76
N GLY A 54 30.13 -19.05 18.26
CA GLY A 54 29.89 -20.39 17.72
C GLY A 54 29.49 -20.42 16.25
N TRP A 55 29.30 -19.26 15.61
CA TRP A 55 29.17 -19.19 14.15
C TRP A 55 30.52 -19.44 13.47
N THR A 56 30.48 -20.16 12.36
CA THR A 56 31.65 -20.52 11.55
C THR A 56 31.40 -20.20 10.08
N THR A 57 32.45 -19.91 9.32
CA THR A 57 32.38 -19.61 7.89
C THR A 57 32.88 -20.79 7.07
N ASN A 58 32.41 -20.94 5.84
CA ASN A 58 33.06 -21.80 4.84
C ASN A 58 34.24 -21.09 4.16
N ALA A 59 34.87 -21.76 3.19
CA ALA A 59 35.99 -21.22 2.42
C ALA A 59 35.60 -20.04 1.50
N GLY A 60 34.30 -19.81 1.25
CA GLY A 60 33.80 -18.72 0.42
C GLY A 60 33.79 -17.35 1.10
N VAL A 61 34.04 -17.31 2.41
CA VAL A 61 34.03 -16.10 3.23
C VAL A 61 35.38 -15.92 3.92
N THR A 62 36.02 -14.77 3.69
CA THR A 62 37.19 -14.36 4.46
C THR A 62 36.78 -13.64 5.73
N HIS A 63 37.37 -14.08 6.83
CA HIS A 63 37.15 -13.54 8.16
C HIS A 63 38.04 -12.30 8.38
N ASP A 64 37.54 -11.11 8.07
CA ASP A 64 38.40 -9.91 8.09
C ASP A 64 38.73 -9.47 9.51
N ARG A 65 37.71 -9.17 10.33
CA ARG A 65 37.87 -8.78 11.75
C ARG A 65 36.53 -8.66 12.47
N ILE A 66 36.58 -8.77 13.80
CA ILE A 66 35.48 -8.44 14.70
C ILE A 66 35.69 -7.04 15.25
N THR A 67 34.65 -6.21 15.20
CA THR A 67 34.68 -4.80 15.64
C THR A 67 33.54 -4.50 16.59
N ARG A 68 33.51 -3.29 17.18
CA ARG A 68 32.37 -2.82 17.99
C ARG A 68 31.06 -2.71 17.20
N GLU A 69 31.12 -2.69 15.88
CA GLU A 69 29.94 -2.62 15.01
C GLU A 69 29.43 -4.01 14.61
N GLY A 70 30.20 -5.08 14.87
CA GLY A 70 29.88 -6.45 14.46
C GLY A 70 31.03 -7.16 13.74
N TRP A 71 30.68 -8.25 13.06
CA TRP A 71 31.59 -9.10 12.30
C TRP A 71 31.70 -8.61 10.86
N LEU A 72 32.90 -8.21 10.46
CA LEU A 72 33.22 -7.78 9.10
C LEU A 72 33.73 -8.96 8.29
N LEU A 73 33.18 -9.12 7.09
CA LEU A 73 33.34 -10.26 6.20
C LEU A 73 33.56 -9.78 4.77
N THR A 74 34.43 -10.48 4.06
CA THR A 74 34.55 -10.36 2.60
C THR A 74 34.15 -11.67 1.95
N VAL A 75 33.18 -11.60 1.04
CA VAL A 75 32.75 -12.74 0.21
C VAL A 75 33.61 -12.79 -1.03
N ASN A 76 34.18 -13.97 -1.32
CA ASN A 76 35.11 -14.16 -2.45
C ASN A 76 34.71 -15.29 -3.42
N ALA A 77 33.58 -15.96 -3.20
CA ALA A 77 33.17 -17.14 -3.98
C ALA A 77 31.67 -17.15 -4.27
N SER A 78 31.22 -18.12 -5.07
CA SER A 78 29.83 -18.25 -5.54
C SER A 78 28.85 -18.85 -4.52
N ASP A 79 29.31 -19.27 -3.34
CA ASP A 79 28.47 -19.84 -2.26
C ASP A 79 29.06 -19.52 -0.87
N PRO A 80 29.09 -18.26 -0.43
CA PRO A 80 29.50 -17.90 0.93
C PRO A 80 28.47 -18.36 1.95
N ASN A 81 28.90 -19.04 3.01
CA ASN A 81 27.98 -19.37 4.09
C ASN A 81 28.56 -19.22 5.49
N LEU A 82 27.66 -18.91 6.42
CA LEU A 82 27.89 -18.85 7.85
C LEU A 82 26.97 -19.86 8.53
N THR A 83 27.52 -20.80 9.28
CA THR A 83 26.75 -21.80 10.02
C THR A 83 26.80 -21.52 11.51
N GLY A 84 25.62 -21.38 12.12
CA GLY A 84 25.45 -21.11 13.54
C GLY A 84 25.47 -22.37 14.42
N PRO A 85 25.59 -22.19 15.75
CA PRO A 85 25.50 -23.30 16.70
C PRO A 85 24.09 -23.91 16.72
N PRO A 86 23.93 -25.16 17.23
CA PRO A 86 22.62 -25.76 17.43
C PRO A 86 21.77 -24.94 18.41
N VAL A 87 20.48 -24.85 18.13
CA VAL A 87 19.45 -24.21 18.95
C VAL A 87 18.31 -25.21 19.19
N ASP A 88 17.86 -25.31 20.44
CA ASP A 88 16.74 -26.15 20.81
C ASP A 88 15.43 -25.39 20.63
N PHE A 89 14.82 -25.54 19.46
CA PHE A 89 13.53 -24.93 19.17
C PHE A 89 12.42 -25.68 19.90
N PRO A 90 11.58 -24.98 20.69
CA PRO A 90 10.45 -25.60 21.36
C PRO A 90 9.41 -26.11 20.33
N PRO A 91 8.63 -27.15 20.67
CA PRO A 91 7.49 -27.54 19.87
C PRO A 91 6.42 -26.45 19.90
N ASP A 92 5.83 -26.16 18.73
CA ASP A 92 4.62 -25.36 18.48
C ASP A 92 4.70 -23.84 18.23
N PRO A 93 5.74 -23.03 18.56
CA PRO A 93 5.73 -21.61 18.22
C PRO A 93 6.31 -21.32 16.82
N PHE A 94 5.72 -20.34 16.16
CA PHE A 94 6.28 -19.72 14.95
C PHE A 94 7.63 -19.09 15.26
N VAL A 95 8.59 -19.23 14.35
CA VAL A 95 9.96 -18.72 14.52
C VAL A 95 10.20 -17.56 13.57
N THR A 96 10.75 -16.46 14.09
CA THR A 96 11.28 -15.36 13.25
C THR A 96 12.77 -15.20 13.51
N VAL A 97 13.56 -15.21 12.45
CA VAL A 97 14.98 -14.85 12.49
C VAL A 97 15.13 -13.41 12.01
N THR A 98 15.62 -12.52 12.88
CA THR A 98 15.97 -11.15 12.50
C THR A 98 17.49 -11.02 12.40
N ILE A 99 17.97 -10.51 11.27
CA ILE A 99 19.39 -10.26 11.01
C ILE A 99 19.59 -8.76 10.86
N ARG A 100 20.52 -8.17 11.62
CA ARG A 100 20.98 -6.81 11.36
C ARG A 100 22.31 -6.84 10.62
N MET A 101 22.29 -6.48 9.35
CA MET A 101 23.48 -6.47 8.50
C MET A 101 23.50 -5.28 7.54
N ARG A 102 24.69 -4.97 7.02
CA ARG A 102 24.90 -4.13 5.84
C ARG A 102 25.68 -4.92 4.81
N SER A 103 25.39 -4.71 3.54
CA SER A 103 26.06 -5.39 2.43
C SER A 103 26.36 -4.42 1.29
N THR A 104 27.39 -4.73 0.53
CA THR A 104 27.68 -4.16 -0.81
C THR A 104 27.74 -5.27 -1.87
N ALA A 105 27.48 -6.52 -1.48
CA ALA A 105 27.40 -7.66 -2.38
C ALA A 105 26.07 -7.65 -3.17
N ASP A 106 25.77 -8.70 -3.93
CA ASP A 106 24.49 -8.79 -4.64
C ASP A 106 23.29 -8.83 -3.66
N PRO A 107 22.07 -8.48 -4.12
CA PRO A 107 20.93 -8.26 -3.24
C PRO A 107 20.22 -9.55 -2.82
N MET A 108 20.86 -10.72 -2.88
CA MET A 108 20.21 -12.00 -2.53
C MET A 108 20.81 -12.58 -1.24
N GLY A 109 19.96 -12.85 -0.25
CA GLY A 109 20.31 -13.59 0.95
C GLY A 109 19.45 -14.83 1.11
N GLN A 110 19.94 -15.83 1.84
CA GLN A 110 19.19 -17.05 2.14
C GLN A 110 19.49 -17.56 3.54
N ILE A 111 18.45 -18.02 4.24
CA ILE A 111 18.58 -18.75 5.51
C ILE A 111 18.18 -20.19 5.29
N TYR A 112 19.10 -21.11 5.52
CA TYR A 112 18.84 -22.53 5.66
C TYR A 112 18.61 -22.88 7.13
N TYR A 113 17.78 -23.89 7.37
CA TYR A 113 17.39 -24.28 8.72
C TYR A 113 17.23 -25.80 8.86
N GLY A 114 17.30 -26.28 10.10
CA GLY A 114 17.13 -27.69 10.45
C GLY A 114 18.43 -28.38 10.88
N THR A 115 18.38 -29.70 11.06
CA THR A 115 19.56 -30.52 11.38
C THR A 115 20.43 -30.81 10.15
N ASN A 116 19.83 -30.74 8.96
CA ASN A 116 20.49 -30.82 7.66
C ASN A 116 19.97 -29.66 6.78
N PHE A 117 20.85 -29.09 5.96
CA PHE A 117 20.50 -28.00 5.05
C PHE A 117 20.17 -28.52 3.64
N SER A 118 19.05 -28.06 3.08
CA SER A 118 18.60 -28.34 1.72
C SER A 118 17.81 -27.15 1.18
N GLU A 119 17.64 -27.04 -0.14
CA GLU A 119 16.82 -25.98 -0.75
C GLU A 119 15.37 -25.98 -0.23
N SER A 120 14.80 -27.15 0.01
CA SER A 120 13.47 -27.30 0.60
C SER A 120 13.38 -26.74 2.03
N ASN A 121 14.51 -26.67 2.73
CA ASN A 121 14.64 -26.19 4.10
C ASN A 121 15.40 -24.86 4.12
N SER A 122 14.97 -23.93 3.24
CA SER A 122 15.56 -22.61 3.13
C SER A 122 14.50 -21.54 2.90
N ARG A 123 14.86 -20.28 3.18
CA ARG A 123 14.10 -19.08 2.86
C ARG A 123 15.04 -18.01 2.31
N ALA A 124 14.83 -17.63 1.06
CA ALA A 124 15.51 -16.48 0.47
C ALA A 124 14.90 -15.16 0.99
N PHE A 125 15.70 -14.11 1.06
CA PHE A 125 15.30 -12.75 1.39
C PHE A 125 16.15 -11.75 0.59
N VAL A 126 15.63 -10.55 0.34
CA VAL A 126 16.34 -9.55 -0.47
C VAL A 126 17.18 -8.66 0.43
N ILE A 127 18.47 -8.56 0.13
CA ILE A 127 19.43 -7.74 0.83
C ILE A 127 19.51 -6.36 0.15
N ARG A 128 19.26 -5.32 0.94
CA ARG A 128 19.63 -3.94 0.56
C ARG A 128 21.16 -3.78 0.57
N ASN A 129 21.74 -3.71 -0.61
CA ASN A 129 23.19 -3.66 -0.82
C ASN A 129 23.75 -2.24 -0.97
N ASP A 130 23.19 -1.29 -0.23
CA ASP A 130 23.56 0.14 -0.24
C ASP A 130 24.69 0.49 0.74
N GLY A 131 25.27 -0.51 1.41
CA GLY A 131 26.27 -0.32 2.46
C GLY A 131 25.74 0.25 3.78
N LEU A 132 24.43 0.42 3.94
CA LEU A 132 23.78 0.90 5.16
C LEU A 132 23.24 -0.25 6.02
N TRP A 133 23.04 0.01 7.32
CA TRP A 133 22.51 -0.97 8.26
C TRP A 133 21.01 -1.17 8.07
N HIS A 134 20.60 -2.41 7.83
CA HIS A 134 19.21 -2.81 7.73
C HIS A 134 18.91 -4.01 8.63
N GLU A 135 17.64 -4.24 8.91
CA GLU A 135 17.15 -5.41 9.63
C GLU A 135 16.25 -6.24 8.71
N TYR A 136 16.60 -7.51 8.53
CA TYR A 136 15.90 -8.47 7.69
C TYR A 136 15.18 -9.48 8.58
N ARG A 137 13.88 -9.67 8.40
CA ARG A 137 13.05 -10.57 9.21
C ARG A 137 12.60 -11.75 8.37
N VAL A 138 13.06 -12.94 8.73
CA VAL A 138 12.81 -14.17 7.98
C VAL A 138 11.96 -15.12 8.83
N PRO A 139 10.67 -15.31 8.51
CA PRO A 139 9.83 -16.30 9.18
C PRO A 139 10.26 -17.71 8.75
N LEU A 140 10.47 -18.58 9.73
CA LEU A 140 10.85 -19.98 9.52
C LEU A 140 9.75 -20.92 10.03
N PRO A 141 9.58 -22.11 9.40
CA PRO A 141 8.64 -23.11 9.90
C PRO A 141 9.11 -23.68 11.25
N LEU A 142 8.25 -24.51 11.85
CA LEU A 142 8.58 -25.23 13.08
C LEU A 142 9.85 -26.06 12.91
N MET A 143 10.75 -25.95 13.88
CA MET A 143 12.01 -26.68 13.94
C MET A 143 12.07 -27.49 15.22
N GLY A 144 12.79 -28.60 15.17
CA GLY A 144 13.00 -29.47 16.34
C GLY A 144 14.24 -29.07 17.15
N THR A 145 14.48 -29.84 18.21
CA THR A 145 15.69 -29.76 19.02
C THR A 145 16.95 -30.02 18.18
N GLY A 146 18.04 -29.32 18.51
CA GLY A 146 19.32 -29.44 17.81
C GLY A 146 19.39 -28.87 16.39
N ALA A 147 18.36 -28.16 15.91
CA ALA A 147 18.40 -27.51 14.60
C ALA A 147 19.43 -26.37 14.56
N ARG A 148 19.98 -26.10 13.37
CA ARG A 148 20.96 -25.03 13.13
C ARG A 148 20.40 -24.03 12.12
N LEU A 149 21.01 -22.86 12.09
CA LEU A 149 20.81 -21.87 11.05
C LEU A 149 22.07 -21.78 10.20
N ARG A 150 21.91 -21.72 8.88
CA ARG A 150 22.96 -21.31 7.94
C ARG A 150 22.50 -20.05 7.23
N LEU A 151 23.32 -19.01 7.26
CA LEU A 151 23.11 -17.76 6.56
C LEU A 151 24.04 -17.72 5.36
N ASP A 152 23.45 -17.52 4.20
CA ASP A 152 24.12 -17.29 2.93
C ASP A 152 23.87 -15.82 2.59
N PRO A 153 24.86 -14.94 2.84
CA PRO A 153 24.61 -13.51 2.87
C PRO A 153 24.78 -12.83 1.49
N SER A 154 25.11 -13.60 0.44
CA SER A 154 25.20 -13.17 -0.96
C SER A 154 25.42 -14.39 -1.88
N HIS A 155 25.29 -14.24 -3.20
CA HIS A 155 25.74 -15.21 -4.21
C HIS A 155 26.99 -14.75 -4.98
N GLN A 156 27.39 -13.49 -4.82
CA GLN A 156 28.53 -12.87 -5.48
C GLN A 156 29.46 -12.18 -4.47
N ALA A 157 30.65 -11.84 -4.95
CA ALA A 157 31.68 -11.17 -4.16
C ALA A 157 31.23 -9.78 -3.69
N GLY A 158 31.67 -9.40 -2.48
CA GLY A 158 31.38 -8.10 -1.88
C GLY A 158 31.70 -8.05 -0.39
N SER A 159 31.49 -6.88 0.22
CA SER A 159 31.73 -6.67 1.65
C SER A 159 30.45 -6.70 2.45
N ILE A 160 30.49 -7.40 3.58
CA ILE A 160 29.34 -7.62 4.46
C ILE A 160 29.72 -7.34 5.91
N ALA A 161 28.83 -6.72 6.67
CA ALA A 161 28.96 -6.60 8.11
C ALA A 161 27.69 -7.08 8.80
N ILE A 162 27.83 -7.96 9.78
CA ILE A 162 26.71 -8.49 10.57
C ILE A 162 26.86 -7.99 12.01
N ALA A 163 25.89 -7.22 12.49
CA ALA A 163 25.87 -6.72 13.86
C ALA A 163 25.34 -7.79 14.82
N TRP A 164 24.18 -8.36 14.52
CA TRP A 164 23.57 -9.39 15.34
C TRP A 164 22.57 -10.26 14.57
N ILE A 165 22.32 -11.45 15.09
CA ILE A 165 21.22 -12.33 14.69
C ILE A 165 20.37 -12.62 15.91
N ARG A 166 19.05 -12.48 15.78
CA ARG A 166 18.06 -12.74 16.84
C ARG A 166 17.03 -13.75 16.34
N VAL A 167 16.71 -14.72 17.19
CA VAL A 167 15.68 -15.73 16.96
C VAL A 167 14.58 -15.51 17.99
N GLU A 168 13.36 -15.32 17.52
CA GLU A 168 12.19 -15.04 18.35
C GLU A 168 11.15 -16.15 18.10
N THR A 169 10.54 -16.62 19.19
CA THR A 169 9.43 -17.58 19.15
C THR A 169 8.13 -16.89 19.50
N HIS A 170 7.07 -17.22 18.79
CA HIS A 170 5.76 -16.60 18.90
C HIS A 170 4.67 -17.67 18.95
N ARG A 171 3.64 -17.47 19.80
CA ARG A 171 2.49 -18.38 19.84
C ARG A 171 1.66 -18.36 18.57
N ASP A 172 1.61 -17.21 17.92
CA ASP A 172 0.89 -16.96 16.67
C ASP A 172 1.89 -16.53 15.58
N PRO A 173 1.59 -16.74 14.28
CA PRO A 173 2.46 -16.25 13.22
C PRO A 173 2.63 -14.75 13.40
N GLN A 174 3.88 -14.26 13.38
CA GLN A 174 4.07 -12.82 13.40
C GLN A 174 3.39 -12.26 12.18
N PRO A 175 2.47 -11.30 12.36
CA PRO A 175 1.79 -10.74 11.24
C PRO A 175 2.81 -10.05 10.33
N GLU A 176 2.92 -10.48 9.07
CA GLU A 176 3.73 -9.74 8.11
C GLU A 176 3.24 -8.29 8.07
N PRO A 177 4.12 -7.28 8.15
CA PRO A 177 3.66 -5.90 8.15
C PRO A 177 2.86 -5.66 6.87
N TRP A 178 1.57 -5.38 6.99
CA TRP A 178 0.70 -5.07 5.86
C TRP A 178 0.87 -3.60 5.45
N ALA A 179 0.32 -3.15 4.33
CA ALA A 179 0.25 -1.73 3.98
C ALA A 179 -0.38 -0.90 5.11
N ARG A 180 0.26 0.21 5.48
CA ARG A 180 -0.19 1.12 6.53
C ARG A 180 -1.07 2.21 5.92
N SER A 181 -2.01 2.72 6.69
CA SER A 181 -2.90 3.81 6.27
C SER A 181 -2.10 4.96 5.65
N LYS A 182 -0.99 5.38 6.29
CA LYS A 182 -0.11 6.45 5.76
C LYS A 182 0.53 6.14 4.40
N GLU A 183 0.82 4.88 4.09
CA GLU A 183 1.45 4.48 2.83
C GLU A 183 0.44 4.46 1.68
N LEU A 184 -0.84 4.26 2.00
CA LEU A 184 -1.95 4.25 1.06
C LEU A 184 -2.50 5.66 0.77
N ARG A 185 -2.19 6.65 1.61
CA ARG A 185 -2.68 8.03 1.42
C ARG A 185 -2.21 8.62 0.11
N GLY A 186 -3.14 9.21 -0.64
CA GLY A 186 -2.87 9.84 -1.94
C GLY A 186 -2.54 8.87 -3.08
N LYS A 187 -2.65 7.56 -2.85
CA LYS A 187 -2.51 6.54 -3.90
C LYS A 187 -3.83 6.36 -4.63
N LYS A 188 -3.75 5.92 -5.89
CA LYS A 188 -4.89 5.75 -6.77
C LYS A 188 -4.81 4.42 -7.50
N SER A 189 -5.96 3.76 -7.59
CA SER A 189 -6.16 2.52 -8.34
C SER A 189 -6.90 2.81 -9.64
N ILE A 190 -6.40 2.32 -10.77
CA ILE A 190 -6.97 2.56 -12.11
C ILE A 190 -7.40 1.24 -12.73
N GLY A 191 -8.69 1.07 -12.99
CA GLY A 191 -9.22 -0.13 -13.65
C GLY A 191 -8.89 -0.20 -15.14
N GLY A 192 -8.11 -1.19 -15.58
CA GLY A 192 -7.70 -1.39 -16.97
C GLY A 192 -7.88 -2.81 -17.50
N GLY A 193 -8.74 -3.63 -16.87
CA GLY A 193 -9.00 -5.02 -17.25
C GLY A 193 -9.65 -5.20 -18.63
N GLN A 194 -10.01 -6.44 -18.96
CA GLN A 194 -10.45 -6.88 -20.30
C GLN A 194 -11.64 -6.07 -20.88
N PHE A 195 -12.56 -5.62 -20.04
CA PHE A 195 -13.71 -4.79 -20.43
C PHE A 195 -13.32 -3.35 -20.84
N GLY A 196 -12.12 -2.89 -20.47
CA GLY A 196 -11.54 -1.59 -20.83
C GLY A 196 -10.53 -1.63 -21.97
N THR A 197 -10.16 -2.82 -22.45
CA THR A 197 -9.08 -2.99 -23.44
C THR A 197 -9.50 -3.78 -24.67
N THR A 198 -10.15 -4.93 -24.53
CA THR A 198 -10.41 -5.86 -25.66
C THR A 198 -11.81 -6.48 -25.69
N GLY A 199 -12.75 -6.03 -24.86
CA GLY A 199 -14.07 -6.64 -24.66
C GLY A 199 -15.03 -6.66 -25.87
N GLY A 200 -14.64 -6.10 -27.02
CA GLY A 200 -15.47 -6.06 -28.23
C GLY A 200 -16.83 -5.40 -27.96
N GLU A 201 -17.92 -6.09 -28.28
CA GLU A 201 -19.30 -5.61 -28.04
C GLU A 201 -19.64 -5.44 -26.55
N ASN A 202 -18.89 -6.11 -25.65
CA ASN A 202 -19.06 -6.02 -24.20
C ASN A 202 -18.14 -4.98 -23.53
N ALA A 203 -17.37 -4.22 -24.32
CA ALA A 203 -16.48 -3.21 -23.78
C ALA A 203 -17.27 -2.04 -23.13
N VAL A 204 -16.80 -1.57 -21.98
CA VAL A 204 -17.36 -0.40 -21.29
C VAL A 204 -16.77 0.85 -21.94
N THR A 205 -17.33 1.21 -23.09
CA THR A 205 -16.87 2.33 -23.93
C THR A 205 -17.29 3.70 -23.40
N SER A 206 -16.76 4.78 -24.00
CA SER A 206 -17.22 6.15 -23.77
C SER A 206 -18.75 6.29 -23.90
N HIS A 207 -19.32 5.64 -24.92
CA HIS A 207 -20.75 5.66 -25.18
C HIS A 207 -21.58 4.92 -24.13
N TYR A 208 -21.05 3.79 -23.66
CA TYR A 208 -21.68 3.04 -22.56
C TYR A 208 -21.68 3.88 -21.28
N LEU A 209 -20.53 4.43 -20.88
CA LEU A 209 -20.40 5.23 -19.66
C LEU A 209 -21.37 6.43 -19.62
N ALA A 210 -21.64 7.05 -20.78
CA ALA A 210 -22.58 8.16 -20.92
C ALA A 210 -24.02 7.77 -20.56
N LYS A 211 -24.39 6.50 -20.79
CA LYS A 211 -25.75 5.98 -20.61
C LYS A 211 -25.94 5.18 -19.32
N HIS A 212 -24.85 4.77 -18.68
CA HIS A 212 -24.85 3.83 -17.56
C HIS A 212 -24.18 4.44 -16.31
N PRO A 213 -24.79 5.46 -15.66
CA PRO A 213 -24.23 6.09 -14.47
C PRO A 213 -24.06 5.12 -13.28
N GLU A 214 -24.79 4.00 -13.28
CA GLU A 214 -24.64 2.92 -12.31
C GLU A 214 -23.24 2.27 -12.34
N PHE A 215 -22.54 2.32 -13.48
CA PHE A 215 -21.18 1.82 -13.58
C PHE A 215 -20.24 2.59 -12.67
N ALA A 216 -20.16 3.91 -12.85
CA ALA A 216 -19.31 4.76 -12.04
C ALA A 216 -19.71 4.75 -10.55
N ALA A 217 -20.97 4.49 -10.23
CA ALA A 217 -21.45 4.37 -8.86
C ALA A 217 -21.02 3.07 -8.16
N SER A 218 -20.68 2.01 -8.90
CA SER A 218 -20.37 0.69 -8.35
C SER A 218 -18.98 0.15 -8.71
N PHE A 219 -18.23 0.88 -9.55
CA PHE A 219 -16.86 0.54 -9.90
C PHE A 219 -15.91 0.92 -8.73
N PRO A 220 -15.10 -0.01 -8.20
CA PRO A 220 -14.43 0.16 -6.90
C PRO A 220 -13.09 0.92 -6.95
N TYR A 221 -12.71 1.49 -8.09
CA TYR A 221 -11.41 2.12 -8.31
C TYR A 221 -11.51 3.65 -8.42
N ASP A 222 -10.38 4.35 -8.36
CA ASP A 222 -10.31 5.81 -8.46
C ASP A 222 -10.41 6.34 -9.89
N GLY A 223 -10.30 5.44 -10.87
CA GLY A 223 -10.38 5.76 -12.28
C GLY A 223 -10.45 4.54 -13.16
N TYR A 224 -10.69 4.80 -14.44
CA TYR A 224 -10.91 3.79 -15.46
C TYR A 224 -10.10 4.09 -16.73
N VAL A 225 -9.57 3.05 -17.36
CA VAL A 225 -8.98 3.10 -18.69
C VAL A 225 -10.11 3.02 -19.71
N VAL A 226 -10.37 4.13 -20.39
CA VAL A 226 -11.48 4.31 -21.33
C VAL A 226 -11.11 3.77 -22.71
N PRO A 227 -11.79 2.71 -23.21
CA PRO A 227 -11.76 2.36 -24.62
C PRO A 227 -12.70 3.32 -25.39
N ALA A 228 -12.13 4.41 -25.91
CA ALA A 228 -12.84 5.33 -26.78
C ALA A 228 -13.21 4.64 -28.10
N ILE A 229 -14.47 4.81 -28.54
CA ILE A 229 -14.97 4.16 -29.76
C ILE A 229 -15.49 5.20 -30.76
N LEU A 230 -15.04 5.10 -32.00
CA LEU A 230 -15.58 5.86 -33.12
C LEU A 230 -16.90 5.21 -33.58
N PRO A 231 -17.93 6.02 -33.87
CA PRO A 231 -19.16 5.55 -34.50
C PRO A 231 -18.91 4.79 -35.83
N ALA A 232 -19.78 3.84 -36.16
CA ALA A 232 -19.56 2.93 -37.29
C ALA A 232 -19.49 3.62 -38.66
N GLU A 233 -20.17 4.77 -38.82
CA GLU A 233 -20.11 5.58 -40.04
C GLU A 233 -18.71 6.13 -40.35
N TRP A 234 -17.85 6.23 -39.34
CA TRP A 234 -16.46 6.64 -39.54
C TRP A 234 -15.63 5.56 -40.23
N GLY A 235 -16.00 4.28 -40.11
CA GLY A 235 -15.31 3.21 -40.82
C GLY A 235 -15.24 3.49 -42.32
N GLU A 236 -16.39 3.71 -42.97
CA GLU A 236 -16.43 3.98 -44.42
C GLU A 236 -15.79 5.33 -44.78
N ARG A 237 -16.04 6.38 -43.98
CA ARG A 237 -15.46 7.72 -44.22
C ARG A 237 -13.94 7.74 -44.16
N LEU A 238 -13.34 6.86 -43.35
CA LEU A 238 -11.89 6.70 -43.21
C LEU A 238 -11.32 5.62 -44.16
N GLY A 239 -12.14 5.07 -45.07
CA GLY A 239 -11.69 4.04 -46.01
C GLY A 239 -11.44 2.66 -45.38
N LEU A 240 -12.06 2.39 -44.23
CA LEU A 240 -12.03 1.13 -43.50
C LEU A 240 -13.35 0.35 -43.68
N ALA A 241 -13.44 -0.86 -43.12
CA ALA A 241 -14.69 -1.63 -43.12
C ALA A 241 -15.75 -0.93 -42.24
N PRO A 242 -17.06 -0.97 -42.59
CA PRO A 242 -18.12 -0.23 -41.88
C PRO A 242 -18.48 -0.87 -40.54
N ARG A 243 -17.67 -0.61 -39.51
CA ARG A 243 -17.88 -1.02 -38.11
C ARG A 243 -17.41 0.08 -37.17
N GLY A 244 -17.76 -0.01 -35.88
CA GLY A 244 -17.10 0.78 -34.85
C GLY A 244 -15.62 0.41 -34.74
N TYR A 245 -14.77 1.42 -34.55
CA TYR A 245 -13.33 1.25 -34.31
C TYR A 245 -13.00 1.82 -32.95
N PHE A 246 -12.23 1.08 -32.15
CA PHE A 246 -11.63 1.71 -31.00
C PHE A 246 -10.58 2.72 -31.46
N LEU A 247 -10.45 3.84 -30.76
CA LEU A 247 -9.50 4.88 -31.15
C LEU A 247 -8.06 4.34 -31.20
N HIS A 248 -7.67 3.51 -30.22
CA HIS A 248 -6.33 2.92 -30.12
C HIS A 248 -5.98 2.01 -31.32
N GLU A 249 -6.98 1.44 -32.01
CA GLU A 249 -6.78 0.67 -33.25
C GLU A 249 -6.21 1.51 -34.41
N LEU A 250 -6.35 2.84 -34.33
CA LEU A 250 -6.04 3.78 -35.41
C LEU A 250 -4.89 4.74 -35.06
N LEU A 251 -4.44 4.82 -33.80
CA LEU A 251 -3.43 5.80 -33.37
C LEU A 251 -2.06 5.61 -34.03
N TRP A 252 -1.72 4.38 -34.39
CA TRP A 252 -0.37 4.00 -34.84
C TRP A 252 -0.29 3.74 -36.34
N ASN A 253 -1.31 4.10 -37.10
CA ASN A 253 -1.38 3.87 -38.54
C ASN A 253 -1.63 5.17 -39.33
N THR A 254 -1.63 5.10 -40.66
CA THR A 254 -1.81 6.26 -41.55
C THR A 254 -3.28 6.57 -41.85
N VAL A 255 -4.22 6.14 -41.01
CA VAL A 255 -5.60 6.63 -41.04
C VAL A 255 -5.64 7.95 -40.29
N GLU A 256 -5.64 9.06 -41.00
CA GLU A 256 -5.69 10.39 -40.39
C GLU A 256 -7.04 10.62 -39.71
N LEU A 257 -7.01 10.94 -38.41
CA LEU A 257 -8.21 11.16 -37.61
C LEU A 257 -8.63 12.64 -37.66
N PRO A 258 -9.76 13.00 -38.29
CA PRO A 258 -10.26 14.36 -38.22
C PRO A 258 -10.92 14.63 -36.86
N TYR A 259 -11.03 15.91 -36.47
CA TYR A 259 -11.65 16.29 -35.20
C TYR A 259 -13.11 15.82 -35.10
N GLU A 260 -13.84 15.85 -36.21
CA GLU A 260 -15.22 15.40 -36.30
C GLU A 260 -15.39 13.92 -35.94
N ALA A 261 -14.32 13.10 -36.05
CA ALA A 261 -14.34 11.69 -35.66
C ALA A 261 -14.27 11.50 -34.14
N ILE A 262 -13.58 12.41 -33.43
CA ILE A 262 -13.45 12.35 -31.97
C ILE A 262 -14.48 13.19 -31.22
N ALA A 263 -15.11 14.17 -31.88
CA ALA A 263 -16.08 15.07 -31.25
C ALA A 263 -17.28 14.33 -30.59
N PRO A 264 -17.86 13.26 -31.18
CA PRO A 264 -18.89 12.48 -30.51
C PRO A 264 -18.40 11.80 -29.22
N ILE A 265 -17.13 11.35 -29.21
CA ILE A 265 -16.51 10.71 -28.04
C ILE A 265 -16.37 11.73 -26.90
N VAL A 266 -15.93 12.94 -27.22
CA VAL A 266 -15.84 14.04 -26.25
C VAL A 266 -17.23 14.37 -25.67
N ALA A 267 -18.26 14.42 -26.51
CA ALA A 267 -19.63 14.68 -26.07
C ALA A 267 -20.14 13.57 -25.12
N ASP A 268 -19.91 12.30 -25.45
CA ASP A 268 -20.26 11.16 -24.59
C ASP A 268 -19.55 11.28 -23.23
N LEU A 269 -18.22 11.46 -23.22
CA LEU A 269 -17.43 11.52 -21.99
C LEU A 269 -17.78 12.74 -21.10
N ASN A 270 -18.15 13.87 -21.68
CA ASN A 270 -18.61 15.04 -20.93
C ASN A 270 -20.02 14.87 -20.33
N SER A 271 -20.79 13.87 -20.78
CA SER A 271 -22.09 13.53 -20.21
C SER A 271 -22.02 12.48 -19.09
N VAL A 272 -20.87 11.82 -18.92
CA VAL A 272 -20.66 10.77 -17.91
C VAL A 272 -20.77 11.36 -16.50
N ARG A 273 -21.51 10.66 -15.62
CA ARG A 273 -21.53 10.95 -14.19
C ARG A 273 -20.40 10.21 -13.48
N TRP A 274 -19.20 10.80 -13.50
CA TRP A 274 -17.97 10.14 -13.05
C TRP A 274 -17.95 9.70 -11.58
N GLY A 275 -18.72 10.33 -10.70
CA GLY A 275 -18.79 9.93 -9.29
C GLY A 275 -17.39 9.89 -8.63
N THR A 276 -16.98 8.70 -8.20
CA THR A 276 -15.69 8.42 -7.53
C THR A 276 -14.52 8.21 -8.52
N LEU A 277 -14.78 8.16 -9.83
CA LEU A 277 -13.77 7.98 -10.87
C LEU A 277 -13.12 9.32 -11.27
N THR A 278 -12.16 9.82 -10.49
CA THR A 278 -11.50 11.11 -10.76
C THR A 278 -10.31 11.07 -11.70
N ASP A 279 -9.69 9.91 -11.90
CA ASP A 279 -8.45 9.78 -12.66
C ASP A 279 -8.59 8.78 -13.80
N ASN A 280 -9.34 9.18 -14.83
CA ASN A 280 -9.58 8.36 -16.00
C ASN A 280 -8.48 8.58 -17.06
N PHE A 281 -8.11 7.50 -17.74
CA PHE A 281 -7.06 7.49 -18.76
C PHE A 281 -7.63 6.97 -20.07
N LEU A 282 -7.14 7.50 -21.19
CA LEU A 282 -7.49 6.99 -22.51
C LEU A 282 -6.63 5.76 -22.82
N ASN A 283 -7.25 4.70 -23.32
CA ASN A 283 -6.51 3.55 -23.84
C ASN A 283 -5.72 3.95 -25.10
N CYS A 284 -4.41 3.70 -25.12
CA CYS A 284 -3.51 3.94 -26.24
C CYS A 284 -2.64 2.72 -26.61
N THR A 285 -3.13 1.50 -26.37
CA THR A 285 -2.45 0.22 -26.72
C THR A 285 -1.87 0.21 -28.14
N LEU A 286 -0.68 -0.39 -28.29
CA LEU A 286 -0.01 -0.58 -29.57
C LEU A 286 -0.66 -1.73 -30.39
N VAL A 287 -1.62 -1.39 -31.25
CA VAL A 287 -2.30 -2.37 -32.12
C VAL A 287 -2.64 -1.78 -33.49
N ASP A 288 -2.81 -2.65 -34.50
CA ASP A 288 -3.25 -2.27 -35.85
C ASP A 288 -4.64 -2.83 -36.17
N GLY A 289 -5.69 -2.01 -35.96
CA GLY A 289 -7.05 -2.39 -36.37
C GLY A 289 -7.35 -2.13 -37.86
N ALA A 290 -6.44 -1.48 -38.58
CA ALA A 290 -6.48 -1.37 -40.05
C ALA A 290 -5.94 -2.63 -40.75
N ARG A 291 -5.49 -3.64 -39.98
CA ARG A 291 -5.15 -4.99 -40.46
C ARG A 291 -4.10 -5.00 -41.58
N GLY A 292 -3.13 -4.09 -41.53
CA GLY A 292 -2.04 -3.96 -42.48
C GLY A 292 -2.31 -3.03 -43.64
N ARG A 293 -3.53 -2.49 -43.77
CA ARG A 293 -3.89 -1.61 -44.87
C ARG A 293 -3.22 -0.25 -44.71
N PHE A 294 -3.11 0.29 -43.51
CA PHE A 294 -2.61 1.66 -43.30
C PHE A 294 -1.30 1.67 -42.50
N THR A 295 -0.47 0.64 -42.65
CA THR A 295 0.82 0.51 -41.97
C THR A 295 1.76 1.68 -42.36
N PRO A 296 2.28 2.47 -41.40
CA PRO A 296 3.21 3.55 -41.69
C PRO A 296 4.65 3.02 -41.85
N ASP A 297 5.46 3.75 -42.60
CA ASP A 297 6.92 3.70 -42.50
C ASP A 297 7.40 4.80 -41.56
N LEU A 298 7.87 4.46 -40.35
CA LEU A 298 8.26 5.48 -39.37
C LEU A 298 9.51 6.26 -39.81
N SER A 299 10.29 5.77 -40.77
CA SER A 299 11.38 6.55 -41.36
C SER A 299 10.89 7.66 -42.29
N ASN A 300 9.65 7.57 -42.80
CA ASN A 300 9.01 8.52 -43.69
C ASN A 300 8.30 9.63 -42.90
N ASP A 301 8.68 10.89 -43.14
CA ASP A 301 8.11 12.05 -42.43
C ASP A 301 6.64 12.32 -42.77
N ARG A 302 6.15 11.91 -43.95
CA ARG A 302 4.74 12.08 -44.33
C ARG A 302 3.84 11.12 -43.57
N ASP A 303 4.22 9.84 -43.52
CA ASP A 303 3.49 8.83 -42.74
C ASP A 303 3.54 9.18 -41.26
N TRP A 304 4.71 9.60 -40.77
CA TRP A 304 4.87 10.03 -39.39
C TRP A 304 4.02 11.24 -39.02
N ALA A 305 3.88 12.23 -39.91
CA ALA A 305 3.04 13.40 -39.64
C ALA A 305 1.58 13.01 -39.33
N ILE A 306 1.07 11.92 -39.93
CA ILE A 306 -0.26 11.39 -39.64
C ILE A 306 -0.31 10.74 -38.25
N VAL A 307 0.68 9.92 -37.91
CA VAL A 307 0.78 9.30 -36.57
C VAL A 307 0.92 10.36 -35.48
N GLU A 308 1.73 11.40 -35.73
CA GLU A 308 1.91 12.55 -34.84
C GLU A 308 0.60 13.35 -34.67
N HIS A 309 -0.13 13.59 -35.77
CA HIS A 309 -1.45 14.21 -35.74
C HIS A 309 -2.46 13.37 -34.94
N ASN A 310 -2.50 12.06 -35.14
CA ASN A 310 -3.38 11.16 -34.40
C ASN A 310 -3.09 11.18 -32.89
N ALA A 311 -1.82 11.22 -32.50
CA ALA A 311 -1.42 11.40 -31.10
C ALA A 311 -1.89 12.74 -30.52
N ALA A 312 -1.78 13.83 -31.30
CA ALA A 312 -2.32 15.12 -30.91
C ALA A 312 -3.86 15.09 -30.75
N MET A 313 -4.58 14.39 -31.64
CA MET A 313 -6.03 14.22 -31.52
C MET A 313 -6.43 13.43 -30.27
N ALA A 314 -5.72 12.36 -29.93
CA ALA A 314 -5.92 11.63 -28.68
C ALA A 314 -5.69 12.50 -27.43
N ALA A 315 -4.63 13.33 -27.44
CA ALA A 315 -4.33 14.26 -26.35
C ALA A 315 -5.38 15.39 -26.25
N ARG A 316 -5.86 15.89 -27.39
CA ARG A 316 -6.95 16.86 -27.47
C ARG A 316 -8.26 16.29 -26.90
N LEU A 317 -8.60 15.05 -27.24
CA LEU A 317 -9.73 14.34 -26.66
C LEU A 317 -9.60 14.29 -25.13
N CYS A 318 -8.44 13.88 -24.61
CA CYS A 318 -8.21 13.83 -23.17
C CYS A 318 -8.42 15.20 -22.50
N ARG A 319 -7.90 16.28 -23.10
CA ARG A 319 -8.10 17.65 -22.59
C ARG A 319 -9.58 18.02 -22.54
N GLU A 320 -10.30 17.82 -23.64
CA GLU A 320 -11.70 18.25 -23.79
C GLU A 320 -12.70 17.39 -23.02
N ALA A 321 -12.32 16.14 -22.71
CA ALA A 321 -13.09 15.20 -21.90
C ALA A 321 -12.56 15.06 -20.45
N HIS A 322 -11.63 15.92 -20.04
CA HIS A 322 -11.04 15.95 -18.69
C HIS A 322 -10.37 14.65 -18.21
N LEU A 323 -9.85 13.83 -19.13
CA LEU A 323 -9.01 12.66 -18.81
C LEU A 323 -7.59 13.11 -18.41
N LYS A 324 -6.91 12.32 -17.57
CA LYS A 324 -5.56 12.66 -17.05
C LYS A 324 -4.45 12.45 -18.08
N GLY A 325 -4.70 11.62 -19.07
CA GLY A 325 -3.75 11.30 -20.13
C GLY A 325 -3.96 9.87 -20.61
N PHE A 326 -2.87 9.14 -20.81
CA PHE A 326 -2.89 7.86 -21.53
C PHE A 326 -2.53 6.67 -20.64
N TRP A 327 -3.16 5.55 -20.94
CA TRP A 327 -2.66 4.22 -20.58
C TRP A 327 -2.04 3.63 -21.85
N LEU A 328 -0.71 3.62 -21.91
CA LEU A 328 0.10 3.17 -23.03
C LEU A 328 0.63 1.77 -22.72
N ASP A 329 -0.08 0.78 -23.23
CA ASP A 329 0.42 -0.58 -23.25
C ASP A 329 1.48 -0.73 -24.34
N THR A 330 2.72 -1.04 -23.95
CA THR A 330 3.84 -1.18 -24.88
C THR A 330 3.91 -2.55 -25.54
N GLU A 331 3.07 -3.50 -25.13
CA GLU A 331 2.95 -4.77 -25.85
C GLU A 331 2.36 -4.54 -27.25
N GLN A 332 3.07 -5.02 -28.27
CA GLN A 332 2.68 -4.86 -29.66
C GLN A 332 1.80 -6.03 -30.13
N TYR A 333 0.49 -5.79 -30.17
CA TYR A 333 -0.54 -6.78 -30.54
C TYR A 333 -0.70 -6.94 -32.05
N GLY A 334 0.38 -7.32 -32.71
CA GLY A 334 0.37 -7.60 -34.13
C GLY A 334 1.77 -7.54 -34.74
N ASN A 335 1.84 -8.02 -35.98
CA ASN A 335 3.04 -7.93 -36.77
C ASN A 335 2.81 -6.99 -37.95
N TYR A 336 3.88 -6.36 -38.43
CA TYR A 336 3.89 -5.68 -39.72
C TYR A 336 3.38 -6.62 -40.81
N ARG A 337 2.36 -6.16 -41.54
CA ARG A 337 1.86 -6.83 -42.73
C ARG A 337 2.34 -6.07 -43.95
N TRP A 338 3.03 -6.77 -44.83
CA TRP A 338 3.64 -6.20 -46.02
C TRP A 338 2.58 -6.11 -47.12
N ARG A 339 2.55 -4.99 -47.86
CA ARG A 339 1.65 -4.84 -49.01
C ARG A 339 2.37 -5.33 -50.25
N THR A 340 1.81 -6.32 -50.94
CA THR A 340 2.25 -6.65 -52.30
C THR A 340 1.69 -5.63 -53.31
N LYS A 341 2.20 -5.65 -54.53
CA LYS A 341 1.76 -4.76 -55.63
C LYS A 341 0.25 -4.82 -55.93
N SER A 342 -0.47 -5.86 -55.50
CA SER A 342 -1.91 -6.01 -55.68
C SER A 342 -2.77 -5.31 -54.61
N GLY A 343 -2.15 -4.73 -53.57
CA GLY A 343 -2.85 -4.00 -52.52
C GLY A 343 -3.52 -4.88 -51.45
N VAL A 344 -3.32 -6.20 -51.51
CA VAL A 344 -3.76 -7.16 -50.50
C VAL A 344 -2.66 -7.32 -49.44
N PRO A 345 -2.98 -7.33 -48.13
CA PRO A 345 -2.01 -7.66 -47.09
C PRO A 345 -1.62 -9.15 -47.21
N GLU A 346 -0.42 -9.43 -47.70
CA GLU A 346 0.16 -10.78 -47.72
C GLU A 346 1.53 -10.71 -47.03
N PHE A 347 1.92 -11.77 -46.32
CA PHE A 347 3.29 -11.86 -45.82
C PHE A 347 4.21 -12.00 -47.05
N GLU A 348 4.91 -10.92 -47.43
CA GLU A 348 5.95 -11.01 -48.46
C GLU A 348 6.96 -12.10 -48.03
N THR A 349 7.11 -13.16 -48.82
CA THR A 349 7.96 -14.33 -48.52
C THR A 349 9.42 -14.01 -48.22
N HIS A 350 9.87 -12.79 -48.53
CA HIS A 350 11.24 -12.33 -48.40
C HIS A 350 11.43 -11.33 -47.25
N ARG A 351 10.37 -10.97 -46.53
CA ARG A 351 10.43 -10.09 -45.36
C ARG A 351 10.10 -10.87 -44.09
N PRO A 352 10.70 -10.53 -42.93
CA PRO A 352 10.41 -11.24 -41.70
C PRO A 352 8.92 -11.10 -41.34
N ALA A 353 8.25 -12.22 -41.10
CA ALA A 353 6.82 -12.27 -40.79
C ALA A 353 6.51 -11.91 -39.32
N ASN A 354 7.55 -11.74 -38.50
CA ASN A 354 7.50 -11.56 -37.06
C ASN A 354 8.00 -10.18 -36.60
N LEU A 355 8.10 -9.18 -37.48
CA LEU A 355 8.40 -7.82 -37.00
C LEU A 355 7.17 -7.25 -36.30
N LYS A 356 7.31 -6.92 -35.02
CA LYS A 356 6.23 -6.34 -34.22
C LYS A 356 5.85 -4.94 -34.67
N PHE A 357 4.55 -4.67 -34.67
CA PHE A 357 4.00 -3.37 -35.04
C PHE A 357 3.61 -2.57 -33.79
N PRO A 358 3.93 -1.26 -33.69
CA PRO A 358 4.51 -0.40 -34.72
C PRO A 358 6.02 -0.13 -34.56
N LEU A 359 6.70 -0.69 -33.55
CA LEU A 359 8.06 -0.28 -33.18
C LEU A 359 9.13 -1.31 -33.59
N GLY A 360 8.76 -2.57 -33.84
CA GLY A 360 9.70 -3.68 -34.05
C GLY A 360 10.49 -3.66 -35.36
N LYS A 361 10.17 -2.75 -36.31
CA LYS A 361 10.81 -2.70 -37.64
C LYS A 361 11.97 -1.71 -37.73
N ASP A 362 11.83 -0.52 -37.15
CA ASP A 362 12.70 0.63 -37.42
C ASP A 362 13.92 0.69 -36.49
N SER A 363 14.94 1.49 -36.87
CA SER A 363 16.18 1.59 -36.08
C SER A 363 15.98 2.36 -34.77
N PRO A 364 16.81 2.10 -33.73
CA PRO A 364 16.75 2.85 -32.47
C PRO A 364 16.79 4.37 -32.64
N GLU A 365 17.55 4.89 -33.61
CA GLU A 365 17.66 6.33 -33.89
C GLU A 365 16.36 6.91 -34.44
N VAL A 366 15.69 6.18 -35.34
CA VAL A 366 14.37 6.57 -35.88
C VAL A 366 13.35 6.57 -34.75
N LEU A 367 13.29 5.49 -33.97
CA LEU A 367 12.34 5.34 -32.87
C LEU A 367 12.53 6.43 -31.81
N ARG A 368 13.77 6.74 -31.41
CA ARG A 368 14.07 7.83 -30.47
C ARG A 368 13.67 9.20 -31.00
N ARG A 369 13.93 9.49 -32.28
CA ARG A 369 13.45 10.72 -32.90
C ARG A 369 11.92 10.81 -32.87
N ARG A 370 11.24 9.72 -33.24
CA ARG A 370 9.78 9.63 -33.29
C ARG A 370 9.13 9.73 -31.91
N GLY A 371 9.68 9.08 -30.90
CA GLY A 371 9.21 9.25 -29.52
C GLY A 371 9.24 10.71 -29.05
N SER A 372 10.30 11.44 -29.39
CA SER A 372 10.42 12.88 -29.05
C SER A 372 9.38 13.74 -29.77
N GLN A 373 9.11 13.46 -31.04
CA GLN A 373 8.07 14.16 -31.82
C GLN A 373 6.68 13.85 -31.26
N TRP A 374 6.41 12.58 -30.98
CA TRP A 374 5.14 12.10 -30.46
C TRP A 374 4.78 12.80 -29.14
N ILE A 375 5.68 12.81 -28.15
CA ILE A 375 5.37 13.44 -26.86
C ILE A 375 5.20 14.96 -26.95
N LYS A 376 5.92 15.62 -27.86
CA LYS A 376 5.76 17.07 -28.10
C LYS A 376 4.38 17.37 -28.68
N ALA A 377 3.90 16.57 -29.62
CA ALA A 377 2.56 16.71 -30.17
C ALA A 377 1.47 16.46 -29.12
N VAL A 378 1.67 15.46 -28.26
CA VAL A 378 0.81 15.19 -27.10
C VAL A 378 0.78 16.38 -26.13
N GLN A 379 1.94 16.89 -25.71
CA GLN A 379 2.01 18.00 -24.75
C GLN A 379 1.54 19.34 -25.32
N ALA A 380 1.61 19.54 -26.64
CA ALA A 380 1.02 20.70 -27.29
C ALA A 380 -0.51 20.76 -27.07
N GLN A 381 -1.17 19.61 -26.91
CA GLN A 381 -2.60 19.54 -26.64
C GLN A 381 -2.93 19.33 -25.17
N LEU A 382 -2.09 18.61 -24.41
CA LEU A 382 -2.26 18.32 -22.99
C LEU A 382 -0.93 18.50 -22.23
N PRO A 383 -0.58 19.73 -21.79
CA PRO A 383 0.73 20.01 -21.19
C PRO A 383 1.03 19.19 -19.92
N ALA A 384 0.01 18.93 -19.10
CA ALA A 384 0.09 18.16 -17.85
C ALA A 384 -0.25 16.68 -18.01
N VAL A 385 -0.01 16.11 -19.21
CA VAL A 385 -0.30 14.70 -19.50
C VAL A 385 0.37 13.77 -18.49
N LYS A 386 -0.40 12.80 -18.00
CA LYS A 386 0.10 11.64 -17.27
C LYS A 386 0.02 10.41 -18.18
N ILE A 387 1.11 9.67 -18.31
CA ILE A 387 1.15 8.45 -19.13
C ILE A 387 1.53 7.27 -18.26
N ILE A 388 0.58 6.35 -18.04
CA ILE A 388 0.88 5.04 -17.45
C ILE A 388 1.44 4.18 -18.57
N VAL A 389 2.65 3.65 -18.39
CA VAL A 389 3.37 2.86 -19.41
C VAL A 389 3.62 1.46 -18.85
N THR A 390 3.11 0.42 -19.51
CA THR A 390 3.43 -0.98 -19.18
C THR A 390 4.86 -1.31 -19.63
N PHE A 391 5.55 -2.20 -18.90
CA PHE A 391 6.92 -2.66 -19.21
C PHE A 391 8.01 -1.59 -19.53
N ALA A 392 7.85 -0.35 -19.06
CA ALA A 392 8.73 0.76 -19.45
C ALA A 392 10.19 0.61 -18.98
N TRP A 393 11.18 0.48 -19.86
CA TRP A 393 12.60 0.30 -19.45
C TRP A 393 12.84 -0.88 -18.49
N SER A 394 12.05 -1.96 -18.55
CA SER A 394 12.33 -3.16 -17.75
C SER A 394 13.23 -4.16 -18.51
N PRO A 395 13.79 -5.18 -17.84
CA PRO A 395 14.46 -6.29 -18.50
C PRO A 395 13.59 -6.99 -19.54
N ASP A 396 12.27 -7.03 -19.32
CA ASP A 396 11.32 -7.58 -20.29
C ASP A 396 11.37 -6.81 -21.62
N ALA A 397 11.49 -5.48 -21.58
CA ALA A 397 11.60 -4.66 -22.79
C ALA A 397 12.90 -4.91 -23.59
N VAL A 398 13.85 -5.65 -23.03
CA VAL A 398 15.09 -6.08 -23.71
C VAL A 398 14.95 -7.48 -24.31
N SER A 399 14.28 -8.41 -23.61
CA SER A 399 14.26 -9.83 -23.99
C SER A 399 12.93 -10.35 -24.54
N TYR A 400 11.82 -9.63 -24.31
CA TYR A 400 10.48 -10.04 -24.73
C TYR A 400 10.14 -9.45 -26.10
N GLU A 401 9.94 -10.32 -27.08
CA GLU A 401 9.82 -9.95 -28.49
C GLU A 401 8.66 -8.97 -28.79
N PRO A 402 7.46 -9.08 -28.18
CA PRO A 402 6.40 -8.07 -28.30
C PRO A 402 6.77 -6.65 -27.86
N LEU A 403 7.83 -6.47 -27.06
CA LEU A 403 8.30 -5.16 -26.60
C LEU A 403 9.45 -4.60 -27.46
N GLN A 404 9.83 -5.28 -28.54
CA GLN A 404 10.93 -4.87 -29.40
C GLN A 404 10.76 -3.43 -29.91
N GLY A 405 11.76 -2.58 -29.69
CA GLY A 405 11.76 -1.18 -30.11
C GLY A 405 11.09 -0.21 -29.11
N SER A 406 10.51 -0.70 -28.02
CA SER A 406 9.89 0.15 -26.99
C SER A 406 10.90 1.07 -26.29
N ILE A 407 12.03 0.56 -25.80
CA ILE A 407 13.07 1.35 -25.12
C ILE A 407 13.54 2.56 -25.94
N PRO A 408 14.01 2.42 -27.20
CA PRO A 408 14.46 3.59 -27.95
C PRO A 408 13.34 4.58 -28.24
N PHE A 409 12.10 4.12 -28.47
CA PHE A 409 10.95 5.02 -28.60
C PHE A 409 10.69 5.79 -27.30
N LEU A 410 10.67 5.10 -26.15
CA LEU A 410 10.46 5.71 -24.84
C LEU A 410 11.60 6.66 -24.45
N ASP A 411 12.85 6.38 -24.82
CA ASP A 411 13.96 7.32 -24.67
C ASP A 411 13.71 8.62 -25.44
N GLY A 412 13.10 8.51 -26.62
CA GLY A 412 12.60 9.66 -27.36
C GLY A 412 11.56 10.45 -26.59
N VAL A 413 10.59 9.75 -25.99
CA VAL A 413 9.56 10.35 -25.12
C VAL A 413 10.22 11.07 -23.93
N LEU A 414 11.23 10.48 -23.28
CA LEU A 414 11.98 11.13 -22.21
C LEU A 414 12.73 12.38 -22.66
N ASP A 415 13.34 12.34 -23.85
CA ASP A 415 14.05 13.49 -24.40
C ASP A 415 13.09 14.66 -24.70
N GLY A 416 11.85 14.34 -25.12
CA GLY A 416 10.86 15.33 -25.51
C GLY A 416 9.96 15.87 -24.39
N ILE A 417 9.74 15.10 -23.32
CA ILE A 417 8.79 15.47 -22.25
C ILE A 417 9.31 16.63 -21.40
N GLU A 418 8.45 17.60 -21.12
CA GLU A 418 8.72 18.75 -20.24
C GLU A 418 7.70 18.88 -19.09
N PRO A 419 8.00 19.58 -17.98
CA PRO A 419 7.00 19.79 -16.93
C PRO A 419 5.83 20.62 -17.47
N PRO A 420 4.58 20.37 -17.04
CA PRO A 420 4.20 19.50 -15.93
C PRO A 420 3.89 18.03 -16.29
N GLY A 421 4.29 17.54 -17.48
CA GLY A 421 4.06 16.15 -17.90
C GLY A 421 4.76 15.12 -17.01
N GLN A 422 4.19 13.91 -16.93
CA GLN A 422 4.69 12.81 -16.09
C GLN A 422 4.53 11.44 -16.78
N LEU A 423 5.53 10.58 -16.58
CA LEU A 423 5.47 9.16 -16.94
C LEU A 423 5.32 8.33 -15.67
N ILE A 424 4.54 7.26 -15.74
CA ILE A 424 4.35 6.31 -14.64
C ILE A 424 4.72 4.94 -15.17
N HIS A 425 5.79 4.36 -14.62
CA HIS A 425 6.21 3.00 -14.96
C HIS A 425 5.26 2.00 -14.31
N GLY A 426 4.12 1.70 -14.93
CA GLY A 426 3.13 0.75 -14.45
C GLY A 426 3.61 -0.69 -14.61
N TYR A 427 4.64 -1.10 -13.86
CA TYR A 427 5.34 -2.37 -14.07
C TYR A 427 4.40 -3.58 -13.98
N GLU A 428 4.19 -4.23 -15.10
CA GLU A 428 3.14 -5.23 -15.27
C GLU A 428 3.36 -6.51 -14.48
N ASN A 429 4.60 -7.01 -14.41
CA ASN A 429 4.87 -8.30 -13.72
C ASN A 429 4.54 -8.28 -12.22
N THR A 430 4.28 -7.12 -11.60
CA THR A 430 3.77 -7.10 -10.22
C THR A 430 2.35 -7.67 -10.12
N PHE A 431 1.63 -7.83 -11.24
CA PHE A 431 0.36 -8.57 -11.31
C PHE A 431 0.38 -9.93 -10.67
N TYR A 432 1.47 -10.66 -10.92
CA TYR A 432 1.58 -12.03 -10.49
C TYR A 432 1.85 -12.14 -9.00
N TYR A 433 2.34 -11.08 -8.36
CA TYR A 433 2.67 -11.09 -6.94
C TYR A 433 1.42 -11.36 -6.13
N GLY A 434 1.53 -12.28 -5.18
CA GLY A 434 0.40 -12.69 -4.38
C GLY A 434 -0.42 -13.85 -4.96
N GLN A 435 -0.21 -14.27 -6.22
CA GLN A 435 -0.94 -15.41 -6.77
C GLN A 435 -0.46 -16.72 -6.13
N GLY A 436 -1.39 -17.52 -5.61
CA GLY A 436 -1.09 -18.75 -4.88
C GLY A 436 -0.78 -19.98 -5.76
N PRO A 437 -0.50 -21.14 -5.16
CA PRO A 437 -0.36 -22.40 -5.88
C PRO A 437 -1.60 -22.73 -6.73
N GLY A 438 -1.39 -23.22 -7.95
CA GLY A 438 -2.47 -23.68 -8.83
C GLY A 438 -3.08 -22.62 -9.75
N THR A 439 -2.62 -21.36 -9.71
CA THR A 439 -2.99 -20.40 -10.76
C THR A 439 -2.35 -20.77 -12.09
N PHE A 440 -3.05 -20.49 -13.21
CA PHE A 440 -2.51 -20.74 -14.55
C PHE A 440 -1.17 -20.03 -14.78
N ASN A 441 -1.04 -18.78 -14.31
CA ASN A 441 0.22 -18.02 -14.41
C ASN A 441 1.34 -18.67 -13.61
N ALA A 442 1.06 -19.10 -12.38
CA ALA A 442 2.06 -19.79 -11.56
C ALA A 442 2.48 -21.14 -12.17
N ALA A 443 1.55 -21.85 -12.81
CA ALA A 443 1.85 -23.09 -13.52
C ALA A 443 2.72 -22.85 -14.76
N ASN A 444 2.39 -21.86 -15.59
CA ASN A 444 3.13 -21.52 -16.81
C ASN A 444 4.56 -21.06 -16.52
N ASP A 445 4.75 -20.34 -15.42
CA ASP A 445 6.07 -19.85 -15.00
C ASP A 445 6.86 -20.89 -14.16
N GLY A 446 6.34 -22.12 -14.04
CA GLY A 446 6.95 -23.18 -13.23
C GLY A 446 7.00 -22.89 -11.72
N LYS A 447 6.23 -21.90 -11.26
CA LYS A 447 6.11 -21.48 -9.85
C LYS A 447 5.04 -22.31 -9.14
N GLN A 448 5.32 -23.58 -8.89
CA GLN A 448 4.37 -24.49 -8.22
C GLN A 448 3.86 -23.97 -6.85
N ALA A 449 4.65 -23.16 -6.15
CA ALA A 449 4.30 -22.56 -4.86
C ALA A 449 3.53 -21.22 -4.98
N GLY A 450 3.29 -20.71 -6.19
CA GLY A 450 2.80 -19.36 -6.43
C GLY A 450 3.91 -18.31 -6.42
N PHE A 451 3.53 -17.04 -6.43
CA PHE A 451 4.42 -15.89 -6.37
C PHE A 451 4.36 -15.24 -4.98
N ALA A 452 5.53 -14.88 -4.46
CA ALA A 452 5.63 -14.09 -3.25
C ALA A 452 4.88 -12.77 -3.41
N GLY A 453 4.13 -12.39 -2.37
CA GLY A 453 3.40 -11.13 -2.27
C GLY A 453 3.78 -10.35 -1.01
N ASP A 454 4.88 -10.70 -0.35
CA ASP A 454 5.32 -10.01 0.86
C ASP A 454 5.89 -8.61 0.55
N ARG A 455 6.11 -7.82 1.60
CA ARG A 455 6.70 -6.48 1.50
C ARG A 455 8.06 -6.45 0.83
N ASP A 456 8.91 -7.43 1.09
CA ASP A 456 10.28 -7.44 0.57
C ASP A 456 10.24 -7.57 -0.96
N ARG A 457 9.29 -8.34 -1.49
CA ARG A 457 9.05 -8.44 -2.94
C ARG A 457 8.67 -7.09 -3.57
N TYR A 458 7.73 -6.36 -2.98
CA TYR A 458 7.30 -5.05 -3.48
C TYR A 458 8.36 -3.97 -3.30
N GLU A 459 9.10 -3.99 -2.19
CA GLU A 459 10.23 -3.11 -1.97
C GLU A 459 11.32 -3.32 -3.03
N SER A 460 11.63 -4.58 -3.33
CA SER A 460 12.60 -4.96 -4.36
C SER A 460 12.16 -4.48 -5.73
N ALA A 461 10.88 -4.66 -6.08
CA ALA A 461 10.34 -4.17 -7.34
C ALA A 461 10.46 -2.64 -7.47
N ARG A 462 10.14 -1.89 -6.41
CA ARG A 462 10.35 -0.43 -6.38
C ARG A 462 11.83 -0.06 -6.56
N ALA A 463 12.74 -0.79 -5.92
CA ALA A 463 14.17 -0.56 -6.08
C ALA A 463 14.64 -0.84 -7.52
N TRP A 464 14.22 -1.96 -8.12
CA TRP A 464 14.53 -2.30 -9.50
C TRP A 464 14.06 -1.23 -10.48
N ILE A 465 12.80 -0.78 -10.36
CA ILE A 465 12.24 0.28 -11.21
C ILE A 465 13.09 1.56 -11.14
N LYS A 466 13.66 1.90 -9.98
CA LYS A 466 14.57 3.04 -9.87
C LYS A 466 15.92 2.80 -10.56
N GLU A 467 16.48 1.61 -10.43
CA GLU A 467 17.77 1.25 -11.05
C GLU A 467 17.67 1.03 -12.57
N TRP A 468 16.48 0.74 -13.08
CA TRP A 468 16.21 0.63 -14.52
C TRP A 468 16.34 1.93 -15.29
N ARG A 469 16.60 3.05 -14.61
CA ARG A 469 17.21 4.24 -15.24
C ARG A 469 18.46 3.90 -16.05
N SER A 470 19.19 2.83 -15.69
CA SER A 470 20.35 2.32 -16.44
C SER A 470 20.00 1.72 -17.81
N LEU A 471 18.74 1.35 -18.02
CA LEU A 471 18.21 0.87 -19.31
C LEU A 471 17.69 2.01 -20.19
N SER A 472 17.66 3.25 -19.68
CA SER A 472 17.33 4.45 -20.45
C SER A 472 18.58 5.12 -21.02
N GLY A 473 18.45 5.64 -22.24
CA GLY A 473 19.41 6.53 -22.88
C GLY A 473 19.45 7.96 -22.31
N ASN A 474 18.66 8.28 -21.27
CA ASN A 474 18.70 9.57 -20.56
C ASN A 474 18.33 9.44 -19.05
N PRO A 475 19.23 8.88 -18.21
CA PRO A 475 18.97 8.69 -16.78
C PRO A 475 18.56 9.95 -16.01
N PRO A 476 19.13 11.15 -16.26
CA PRO A 476 18.67 12.38 -15.60
C PRO A 476 17.22 12.77 -15.92
N LYS A 477 16.76 12.58 -17.17
CA LYS A 477 15.34 12.78 -17.51
C LYS A 477 14.48 11.70 -16.88
N TYR A 478 14.94 10.45 -16.85
CA TYR A 478 14.24 9.34 -16.18
C TYR A 478 13.94 9.71 -14.71
N ASP A 479 14.96 10.10 -13.94
CA ASP A 479 14.82 10.46 -12.52
C ASP A 479 13.83 11.62 -12.28
N ARG A 480 13.71 12.52 -13.27
CA ARG A 480 12.86 13.70 -13.18
C ARG A 480 11.41 13.44 -13.56
N PHE A 481 11.16 12.60 -14.56
CA PHE A 481 9.85 12.46 -15.19
C PHE A 481 9.16 11.12 -14.92
N VAL A 482 9.91 10.07 -14.56
CA VAL A 482 9.36 8.73 -14.33
C VAL A 482 9.04 8.56 -12.85
N LYS A 483 7.77 8.26 -12.59
CA LYS A 483 7.26 7.82 -11.29
C LYS A 483 7.20 6.31 -11.25
N THR A 484 7.47 5.74 -10.08
CA THR A 484 7.24 4.32 -9.84
C THR A 484 5.73 4.08 -9.80
N GLY A 485 5.21 3.30 -10.75
CA GLY A 485 3.89 2.70 -10.68
C GLY A 485 4.00 1.20 -10.51
N MET A 486 2.87 0.55 -10.30
CA MET A 486 2.76 -0.91 -10.24
C MET A 486 1.44 -1.36 -10.86
N ALA A 487 1.31 -2.66 -10.98
CA ALA A 487 0.16 -3.35 -11.53
C ALA A 487 -0.36 -4.36 -10.49
N ALA A 488 -1.68 -4.52 -10.34
CA ALA A 488 -2.25 -5.59 -9.53
C ALA A 488 -3.37 -6.34 -10.27
N TRP A 489 -3.47 -7.65 -10.04
CA TRP A 489 -4.53 -8.51 -10.58
C TRP A 489 -5.65 -8.62 -9.55
N VAL A 490 -6.89 -8.29 -9.91
CA VAL A 490 -8.04 -8.36 -9.01
C VAL A 490 -9.30 -8.79 -9.75
N GLU A 491 -9.82 -9.98 -9.44
CA GLU A 491 -11.08 -10.50 -9.98
C GLU A 491 -12.25 -10.35 -9.00
N ASP A 492 -13.48 -10.46 -9.50
CA ASP A 492 -14.68 -10.51 -8.66
C ASP A 492 -15.59 -11.73 -8.92
N ASP A 493 -15.45 -12.40 -10.06
CA ASP A 493 -16.46 -13.37 -10.50
C ASP A 493 -16.31 -14.72 -9.79
N PRO A 494 -17.25 -15.13 -8.92
CA PRO A 494 -17.18 -16.38 -8.18
C PRO A 494 -17.08 -17.65 -9.05
N TRP A 495 -17.39 -17.59 -10.34
CA TRP A 495 -17.41 -18.74 -11.25
C TRP A 495 -16.08 -19.03 -11.93
N ASN A 496 -15.14 -18.06 -11.97
CA ASN A 496 -13.82 -18.24 -12.58
C ASN A 496 -12.65 -17.94 -11.63
N LEU A 497 -12.92 -17.79 -10.33
CA LEU A 497 -11.89 -17.70 -9.29
C LEU A 497 -11.24 -19.07 -9.06
N TYR A 498 -10.23 -19.39 -9.88
CA TYR A 498 -9.35 -20.52 -9.58
C TYR A 498 -8.72 -20.36 -8.19
N PRO A 499 -8.56 -21.45 -7.42
CA PRO A 499 -7.89 -21.40 -6.13
C PRO A 499 -6.54 -20.67 -6.22
N GLY A 500 -6.35 -19.65 -5.37
CA GLY A 500 -5.11 -18.86 -5.32
C GLY A 500 -5.12 -17.55 -6.12
N TRP A 501 -6.14 -17.27 -6.93
CA TRP A 501 -6.28 -15.96 -7.60
C TRP A 501 -6.67 -14.85 -6.61
N PRO A 502 -6.10 -13.63 -6.72
CA PRO A 502 -6.54 -12.52 -5.92
C PRO A 502 -7.97 -12.10 -6.28
N SER A 503 -8.83 -11.99 -5.27
CA SER A 503 -10.25 -11.70 -5.46
C SER A 503 -10.76 -10.64 -4.49
N GLY A 504 -11.55 -9.70 -5.02
CA GLY A 504 -12.28 -8.71 -4.25
C GLY A 504 -13.62 -9.19 -3.70
N THR A 505 -14.03 -10.45 -3.92
CA THR A 505 -15.32 -11.02 -3.47
C THR A 505 -15.19 -12.31 -2.65
N LYS A 506 -14.08 -13.04 -2.76
CA LYS A 506 -13.79 -14.24 -1.96
C LYS A 506 -12.35 -14.25 -1.44
N SER A 507 -12.19 -14.29 -0.12
CA SER A 507 -11.04 -14.87 0.60
C SER A 507 -9.61 -14.31 0.42
N SER A 508 -9.27 -13.51 -0.60
CA SER A 508 -7.88 -13.00 -0.70
C SER A 508 -7.68 -11.89 -1.72
N LEU A 509 -7.74 -10.61 -1.30
CA LEU A 509 -6.90 -9.57 -1.95
C LEU A 509 -5.46 -9.64 -1.42
N TRP A 510 -4.96 -10.85 -1.14
CA TRP A 510 -3.72 -11.07 -0.38
C TRP A 510 -2.60 -10.25 -1.00
N SER A 511 -2.14 -9.24 -0.26
CA SER A 511 -1.06 -8.29 -0.54
C SER A 511 -1.10 -7.48 -1.84
N ASN A 512 -1.72 -7.97 -2.93
CA ASN A 512 -1.36 -7.57 -4.27
C ASN A 512 -1.58 -6.08 -4.49
N LEU A 513 -2.84 -5.64 -4.37
CA LEU A 513 -3.19 -4.24 -4.53
C LEU A 513 -2.68 -3.33 -3.39
N PRO A 514 -2.88 -3.65 -2.09
CA PRO A 514 -2.42 -2.77 -1.01
C PRO A 514 -0.90 -2.53 -1.00
N LEU A 515 -0.08 -3.57 -1.21
CA LEU A 515 1.37 -3.39 -1.25
C LEU A 515 1.82 -2.78 -2.59
N ALA A 516 1.16 -3.08 -3.71
CA ALA A 516 1.39 -2.33 -4.95
C ALA A 516 1.19 -0.82 -4.72
N LEU A 517 0.11 -0.43 -4.02
CA LEU A 517 -0.18 0.98 -3.70
C LEU A 517 0.87 1.57 -2.75
N ALA A 518 1.23 0.83 -1.69
CA ALA A 518 2.20 1.28 -0.70
C ALA A 518 3.59 1.55 -1.29
N TYR A 519 3.99 0.82 -2.33
CA TYR A 519 5.30 0.95 -2.98
C TYR A 519 5.27 1.69 -4.34
N SER A 520 4.09 2.10 -4.81
CA SER A 520 3.94 3.05 -5.92
C SER A 520 4.11 4.49 -5.45
N ASP A 521 4.39 5.43 -6.35
CA ASP A 521 4.42 6.87 -6.03
C ASP A 521 3.02 7.47 -5.98
N GLU A 522 2.16 7.12 -6.94
CA GLU A 522 0.79 7.63 -7.03
C GLU A 522 -0.19 6.57 -7.57
N TYR A 523 0.10 5.96 -8.73
CA TYR A 523 -0.86 5.07 -9.41
C TYR A 523 -0.45 3.60 -9.37
N VAL A 524 -1.46 2.76 -9.15
CA VAL A 524 -1.47 1.34 -9.49
C VAL A 524 -2.56 1.10 -10.51
N TRP A 525 -2.28 0.33 -11.56
CA TRP A 525 -3.31 -0.09 -12.50
C TRP A 525 -3.74 -1.54 -12.24
N MET A 526 -5.00 -1.83 -12.57
CA MET A 526 -5.68 -3.06 -12.19
C MET A 526 -6.07 -3.85 -13.43
N TRP A 527 -5.67 -5.12 -13.46
CA TRP A 527 -6.18 -6.08 -14.43
C TRP A 527 -7.23 -6.99 -13.81
N SER A 528 -8.26 -7.24 -14.59
CA SER A 528 -9.36 -8.15 -14.29
C SER A 528 -9.85 -8.74 -15.61
N GLU A 529 -9.85 -10.05 -15.74
CA GLU A 529 -10.42 -10.74 -16.91
C GLU A 529 -11.91 -11.02 -16.71
N HIS A 530 -12.34 -11.26 -15.47
CA HIS A 530 -13.68 -11.70 -15.11
C HIS A 530 -14.22 -10.85 -13.96
N THR A 531 -14.91 -9.78 -14.32
CA THR A 531 -15.50 -8.86 -13.34
C THR A 531 -16.91 -8.42 -13.72
N HIS A 532 -17.77 -8.35 -12.69
CA HIS A 532 -19.07 -7.69 -12.67
C HIS A 532 -19.00 -6.30 -12.01
N TYR A 533 -17.82 -5.75 -11.71
CA TYR A 533 -17.67 -4.40 -11.18
C TYR A 533 -18.31 -3.41 -12.14
N GLY A 534 -19.10 -2.49 -11.61
CA GLY A 534 -19.86 -1.55 -12.44
C GLY A 534 -21.18 -2.11 -12.99
N GLN A 535 -21.54 -3.38 -12.75
CA GLN A 535 -22.80 -3.98 -13.22
C GLN A 535 -23.82 -4.17 -12.08
N PRO A 536 -25.13 -3.95 -12.34
CA PRO A 536 -26.18 -4.21 -11.36
C PRO A 536 -26.63 -5.70 -11.32
N PRO A 537 -27.02 -6.23 -10.13
CA PRO A 537 -26.94 -5.60 -8.82
C PRO A 537 -25.50 -5.54 -8.32
N ALA A 538 -25.15 -4.46 -7.60
CA ALA A 538 -23.79 -4.29 -7.07
C ALA A 538 -23.37 -5.51 -6.26
N ALA A 539 -22.27 -6.15 -6.67
CA ALA A 539 -21.66 -7.23 -5.90
C ALA A 539 -21.16 -6.69 -4.56
N GLY A 540 -21.22 -7.51 -3.51
CA GLY A 540 -20.55 -7.18 -2.25
C GLY A 540 -19.05 -7.14 -2.49
N ILE A 541 -18.44 -5.96 -2.37
CA ILE A 541 -17.00 -5.77 -2.50
C ILE A 541 -16.32 -5.99 -1.14
N ASN A 542 -15.05 -6.38 -1.18
CA ASN A 542 -14.30 -6.52 0.06
C ASN A 542 -14.08 -5.15 0.75
N PRO A 543 -13.80 -5.15 2.06
CA PRO A 543 -13.52 -3.97 2.86
C PRO A 543 -12.50 -3.00 2.30
N PHE A 544 -11.45 -3.52 1.68
CA PHE A 544 -10.37 -2.71 1.17
C PHE A 544 -10.77 -1.95 -0.09
N LEU A 545 -11.43 -2.62 -1.03
CA LEU A 545 -11.95 -2.00 -2.25
C LEU A 545 -13.07 -1.02 -1.93
N ALA A 546 -13.94 -1.33 -0.95
CA ALA A 546 -14.91 -0.36 -0.45
C ALA A 546 -14.22 0.87 0.12
N ALA A 547 -13.14 0.68 0.88
CA ALA A 547 -12.38 1.76 1.47
C ALA A 547 -11.66 2.64 0.42
N ILE A 548 -11.15 2.03 -0.66
CA ILE A 548 -10.60 2.74 -1.83
C ILE A 548 -11.72 3.49 -2.57
N GLY A 549 -12.77 2.80 -3.00
CA GLY A 549 -13.87 3.38 -3.78
C GLY A 549 -14.57 4.53 -3.05
N ASN A 550 -14.73 4.43 -1.72
CA ASN A 550 -15.29 5.50 -0.89
C ASN A 550 -14.26 6.56 -0.46
N ARG A 551 -13.01 6.47 -0.96
CA ARG A 551 -11.89 7.38 -0.65
C ARG A 551 -11.62 7.56 0.84
N THR A 552 -11.87 6.51 1.60
CA THR A 552 -11.57 6.50 3.02
C THR A 552 -10.06 6.43 3.24
N PHE A 553 -9.25 6.03 2.25
CA PHE A 553 -7.82 6.31 2.32
C PHE A 553 -7.58 7.76 1.86
N ASN A 554 -7.59 8.67 2.84
CA ASN A 554 -7.27 10.09 2.74
C ASN A 554 -6.30 10.46 1.60
N THR A 555 -6.51 11.56 0.86
CA THR A 555 -5.62 11.98 -0.26
C THR A 555 -4.21 12.37 0.17
N GLY A 556 -3.96 12.43 1.48
CA GLY A 556 -2.67 12.73 2.10
C GLY A 556 -2.46 14.22 2.40
N THR A 557 -3.46 15.06 2.11
CA THR A 557 -3.40 16.52 2.25
C THR A 557 -4.25 17.06 3.41
N GLU A 558 -5.13 16.23 3.95
CA GLU A 558 -6.21 16.60 4.86
C GLU A 558 -5.75 16.72 6.32
N ALA A 559 -4.49 16.41 6.64
CA ALA A 559 -3.97 16.62 7.98
C ALA A 559 -3.95 18.12 8.32
N VAL A 560 -4.76 18.53 9.30
CA VAL A 560 -4.95 19.93 9.69
C VAL A 560 -4.39 20.27 11.07
N GLU A 561 -3.97 21.52 11.27
CA GLU A 561 -3.59 22.04 12.60
C GLU A 561 -4.82 22.48 13.44
N THR A 562 -5.91 22.83 12.75
CA THR A 562 -7.18 23.23 13.36
C THR A 562 -8.33 22.51 12.69
N LEU A 563 -9.30 22.03 13.47
CA LEU A 563 -10.47 21.29 13.00
C LEU A 563 -11.74 21.89 13.59
N SER A 564 -12.81 21.93 12.80
CA SER A 564 -14.17 22.22 13.25
C SER A 564 -15.15 21.46 12.37
N GLU A 565 -15.65 20.34 12.87
CA GLU A 565 -16.58 19.46 12.17
C GLU A 565 -17.92 19.44 12.90
N ASP A 566 -19.00 19.70 12.16
CA ASP A 566 -20.39 19.69 12.64
C ASP A 566 -21.27 18.63 11.95
N PHE A 567 -20.66 17.82 11.08
CA PHE A 567 -21.26 16.72 10.33
C PHE A 567 -22.51 17.13 9.53
N SER A 568 -22.59 18.39 9.09
CA SER A 568 -23.67 18.94 8.25
C SER A 568 -23.76 18.33 6.85
N SER A 569 -22.66 17.73 6.40
CA SER A 569 -22.51 17.03 5.12
C SER A 569 -21.69 15.76 5.36
N ASP A 570 -21.56 14.91 4.33
CA ASP A 570 -20.88 13.63 4.46
C ASP A 570 -19.40 13.83 4.86
N PRO A 571 -18.99 13.45 6.08
CA PRO A 571 -17.63 13.66 6.57
C PRO A 571 -16.56 12.95 5.75
N LEU A 572 -16.89 11.86 5.02
CA LEU A 572 -15.93 11.20 4.13
C LEU A 572 -15.47 12.09 2.97
N GLN A 573 -16.22 13.16 2.67
CA GLN A 573 -15.83 14.17 1.67
C GLN A 573 -14.89 15.23 2.25
N HIS A 574 -14.68 15.25 3.57
CA HIS A 574 -13.97 16.29 4.30
C HIS A 574 -12.86 15.71 5.19
N GLY A 575 -12.12 14.72 4.67
CA GLY A 575 -10.90 14.18 5.30
C GLY A 575 -11.12 13.20 6.45
N TRP A 576 -12.38 12.93 6.83
CA TRP A 576 -12.67 11.83 7.74
C TRP A 576 -12.51 10.50 7.05
N HIS A 577 -11.98 9.54 7.80
CA HIS A 577 -11.80 8.21 7.30
C HIS A 577 -11.89 7.16 8.37
N PHE A 578 -11.96 5.92 7.90
CA PHE A 578 -11.77 4.78 8.75
C PHE A 578 -10.28 4.41 8.80
N ASP A 579 -9.65 4.54 9.97
CA ASP A 579 -8.33 3.93 10.23
C ASP A 579 -8.56 2.51 10.73
N PHE A 580 -8.27 1.57 9.85
CA PHE A 580 -8.51 0.17 10.06
C PHE A 580 -7.21 -0.62 9.89
N ASP A 581 -6.86 -1.41 10.90
CA ASP A 581 -6.01 -2.60 10.71
C ASP A 581 -6.83 -3.75 10.08
N MET A 582 -8.06 -3.49 9.63
CA MET A 582 -8.89 -4.48 8.94
C MET A 582 -8.17 -5.10 7.75
N LEU A 583 -7.13 -4.49 7.18
CA LEU A 583 -6.37 -5.11 6.11
C LEU A 583 -5.50 -6.31 6.56
N ASP A 584 -5.40 -6.51 7.87
CA ASP A 584 -4.92 -7.73 8.49
C ASP A 584 -5.84 -8.95 8.21
N ILE A 585 -7.13 -8.74 7.89
CA ILE A 585 -8.01 -9.82 7.41
C ILE A 585 -7.49 -10.44 6.11
N GLY A 586 -6.61 -9.73 5.38
CA GLY A 586 -5.91 -10.26 4.23
C GLY A 586 -4.79 -11.23 4.61
N ARG A 587 -4.30 -11.27 5.85
CA ARG A 587 -3.19 -12.15 6.25
C ARG A 587 -3.64 -13.60 6.22
N LYS A 588 -3.11 -14.38 5.26
CA LYS A 588 -3.21 -15.83 5.30
C LYS A 588 -2.36 -16.36 6.46
N ALA A 589 -2.99 -16.73 7.57
CA ALA A 589 -2.49 -17.83 8.39
C ALA A 589 -2.92 -19.19 7.79
N ASN A 590 -4.05 -19.23 7.07
CA ASN A 590 -4.64 -20.41 6.45
C ASN A 590 -5.32 -20.04 5.10
N PRO A 591 -5.04 -20.75 3.98
CA PRO A 591 -5.69 -20.55 2.68
C PRO A 591 -7.23 -20.64 2.68
N ALA A 592 -7.85 -21.23 3.71
CA ALA A 592 -9.30 -21.37 3.84
C ALA A 592 -9.99 -20.19 4.57
N HIS A 593 -9.25 -19.15 4.98
CA HIS A 593 -9.83 -18.01 5.70
C HIS A 593 -10.65 -17.11 4.76
N GLU A 594 -11.97 -17.06 4.96
CA GLU A 594 -12.85 -16.13 4.24
C GLU A 594 -12.87 -14.77 4.92
N VAL A 595 -12.66 -13.71 4.13
CA VAL A 595 -12.72 -12.33 4.60
C VAL A 595 -14.18 -11.85 4.62
N PRO A 596 -14.68 -11.24 5.71
CA PRO A 596 -16.00 -10.62 5.72
C PRO A 596 -16.11 -9.53 4.65
N LEU A 597 -17.12 -9.59 3.79
CA LEU A 597 -17.43 -8.53 2.82
C LEU A 597 -17.96 -7.28 3.56
N MET A 598 -17.57 -6.09 3.13
CA MET A 598 -18.12 -4.84 3.66
C MET A 598 -19.23 -4.34 2.74
N SER A 599 -20.37 -4.01 3.34
CA SER A 599 -21.33 -3.04 2.82
C SER A 599 -21.35 -1.82 3.75
N LEU A 600 -22.03 -0.75 3.33
CA LEU A 600 -22.33 0.38 4.23
C LEU A 600 -23.10 -0.09 5.50
N ASP A 601 -23.84 -1.19 5.41
CA ASP A 601 -24.52 -1.81 6.55
C ASP A 601 -23.58 -2.64 7.45
N ALA A 602 -22.36 -2.92 6.98
CA ALA A 602 -21.39 -3.77 7.66
C ALA A 602 -20.35 -2.98 8.47
N VAL A 603 -20.37 -1.63 8.42
CA VAL A 603 -19.45 -0.79 9.19
C VAL A 603 -20.11 -0.23 10.46
N PRO A 604 -19.37 -0.14 11.58
CA PRO A 604 -19.93 0.30 12.86
C PRO A 604 -20.10 1.81 12.96
N TYR A 605 -19.62 2.58 11.96
CA TYR A 605 -19.74 4.04 11.89
C TYR A 605 -20.56 4.41 10.65
N VAL A 606 -21.67 5.12 10.85
CA VAL A 606 -22.60 5.51 9.77
C VAL A 606 -22.98 6.97 9.93
N TRP A 607 -22.70 7.79 8.91
CA TRP A 607 -23.14 9.19 8.90
C TRP A 607 -24.66 9.26 8.72
N SER A 608 -25.31 10.06 9.57
CA SER A 608 -26.73 10.38 9.49
C SER A 608 -26.92 11.84 9.09
N LYS A 609 -27.49 12.04 7.89
CA LYS A 609 -27.91 13.36 7.43
C LYS A 609 -29.00 13.98 8.31
N GLU A 610 -29.90 13.16 8.84
CA GLU A 610 -30.99 13.62 9.72
C GLU A 610 -30.45 14.20 11.02
N PHE A 611 -29.51 13.48 11.67
CA PHE A 611 -28.95 13.90 12.95
C PHE A 611 -27.74 14.81 12.82
N ARG A 612 -27.19 15.00 11.61
CA ARG A 612 -25.91 15.68 11.37
C ARG A 612 -24.85 15.15 12.32
N ALA A 613 -24.67 13.83 12.30
CA ALA A 613 -23.83 13.13 13.26
C ALA A 613 -23.36 11.80 12.68
N VAL A 614 -22.31 11.23 13.27
CA VAL A 614 -21.87 9.86 12.98
C VAL A 614 -22.41 8.94 14.06
N ASN A 615 -23.27 8.00 13.65
CA ASN A 615 -23.78 6.94 14.52
C ASN A 615 -22.72 5.86 14.68
N ILE A 616 -22.46 5.45 15.92
CA ILE A 616 -21.39 4.52 16.27
C ILE A 616 -21.96 3.38 17.10
N THR A 617 -21.70 2.15 16.65
CA THR A 617 -22.12 0.92 17.33
C THR A 617 -20.90 0.18 17.86
N GLY A 618 -20.98 -0.31 19.10
CA GLY A 618 -19.90 -1.06 19.75
C GLY A 618 -19.70 -2.48 19.21
N ARG A 619 -20.31 -2.85 18.08
CA ARG A 619 -20.23 -4.19 17.47
C ARG A 619 -19.92 -4.07 16.00
N TRP A 620 -19.15 -5.05 15.50
CA TRP A 620 -19.11 -5.30 14.07
C TRP A 620 -20.34 -6.12 13.64
N PRO A 621 -21.12 -5.71 12.63
CA PRO A 621 -22.13 -6.56 12.02
C PRO A 621 -21.44 -7.76 11.34
N SER A 622 -21.49 -8.94 11.96
CA SER A 622 -21.09 -10.17 11.27
C SER A 622 -22.20 -10.56 10.31
N THR A 623 -21.95 -10.60 9.01
CA THR A 623 -22.91 -11.09 8.02
C THR A 623 -23.20 -12.58 8.28
N GLN A 624 -24.26 -12.88 9.04
CA GLN A 624 -24.81 -14.22 9.23
C GLN A 624 -25.51 -14.72 7.95
N ARG A 625 -24.76 -14.95 6.86
CA ARG A 625 -25.32 -15.62 5.68
C ARG A 625 -24.47 -16.75 5.08
N SER A 626 -23.25 -16.99 5.54
CA SER A 626 -22.53 -18.24 5.21
C SER A 626 -22.37 -19.10 6.46
N ASN A 627 -22.85 -20.35 6.38
CA ASN A 627 -22.72 -21.36 7.44
C ASN A 627 -21.28 -21.89 7.62
N SER A 628 -20.26 -21.20 7.11
CA SER A 628 -18.88 -21.73 6.98
C SER A 628 -17.84 -21.08 7.90
N VAL A 629 -18.09 -19.92 8.52
CA VAL A 629 -17.04 -19.24 9.29
C VAL A 629 -17.27 -19.37 10.79
N ALA A 630 -16.69 -20.43 11.36
CA ALA A 630 -16.51 -20.55 12.80
C ALA A 630 -15.72 -19.33 13.34
N SER A 631 -16.10 -18.89 14.53
CA SER A 631 -15.55 -17.77 15.30
C SER A 631 -14.07 -17.94 15.67
N ALA A 632 -13.17 -17.88 14.69
CA ALA A 632 -11.75 -17.72 14.97
C ALA A 632 -11.57 -16.35 15.65
N SER A 633 -10.91 -16.33 16.81
CA SER A 633 -10.55 -15.12 17.53
C SER A 633 -9.77 -14.20 16.59
N GLN A 634 -10.44 -13.16 16.08
CA GLN A 634 -9.78 -12.14 15.27
C GLN A 634 -8.66 -11.54 16.14
N ALA A 635 -7.45 -11.49 15.57
CA ALA A 635 -6.31 -10.83 16.20
C ALA A 635 -6.68 -9.39 16.63
N PRO A 636 -5.99 -8.79 17.61
CA PRO A 636 -6.21 -7.40 17.98
C PRO A 636 -6.13 -6.48 16.74
N GLN A 637 -7.15 -5.66 16.51
CA GLN A 637 -7.27 -4.85 15.29
C GLN A 637 -7.64 -3.41 15.63
N ARG A 638 -6.94 -2.45 15.03
CA ARG A 638 -7.31 -1.03 15.07
C ARG A 638 -8.60 -0.81 14.30
N ARG A 639 -9.56 -0.17 14.96
CA ARG A 639 -10.90 0.09 14.43
C ARG A 639 -11.31 1.50 14.81
N ARG A 640 -11.13 2.44 13.89
CA ARG A 640 -11.28 3.86 14.19
C ARG A 640 -12.02 4.59 13.08
N TYR A 641 -12.66 5.68 13.46
CA TYR A 641 -13.22 6.68 12.57
C TYR A 641 -12.68 8.04 13.01
N VAL A 642 -11.75 8.57 12.22
CA VAL A 642 -10.85 9.65 12.63
C VAL A 642 -10.62 10.66 11.51
N HIS A 643 -10.25 11.87 11.92
CA HIS A 643 -9.71 12.89 11.04
C HIS A 643 -8.20 13.02 11.31
N PRO A 644 -7.35 13.10 10.27
CA PRO A 644 -5.91 13.31 10.45
C PRO A 644 -5.64 14.74 10.92
N ILE A 645 -4.69 14.91 11.84
CA ILE A 645 -4.32 16.20 12.44
C ILE A 645 -2.80 16.37 12.50
N ARG A 646 -2.33 17.62 12.60
CA ARG A 646 -0.91 17.97 12.78
C ARG A 646 -0.70 18.48 14.20
N LEU A 647 -0.51 17.56 15.13
CA LEU A 647 -0.33 17.89 16.53
C LEU A 647 0.90 17.20 17.13
N SER A 648 1.92 18.01 17.45
CA SER A 648 3.11 17.55 18.18
C SER A 648 3.05 18.05 19.64
N PRO A 649 2.48 17.26 20.57
CA PRO A 649 2.25 17.70 21.95
C PRO A 649 3.54 17.92 22.76
N GLN A 650 4.72 17.63 22.19
CA GLN A 650 5.98 18.03 22.80
C GLN A 650 6.25 19.53 22.64
N ASN A 651 5.72 20.14 21.57
CA ASN A 651 6.08 21.49 21.13
C ASN A 651 4.89 22.46 21.09
N THR A 652 3.65 21.97 21.09
CA THR A 652 2.45 22.80 20.95
C THR A 652 1.52 22.69 22.14
N SER A 653 0.85 23.81 22.45
CA SER A 653 -0.36 23.79 23.27
C SER A 653 -1.54 23.55 22.35
N PHE A 654 -2.64 23.02 22.88
CA PHE A 654 -3.84 22.82 22.09
C PHE A 654 -5.08 22.73 22.96
N GLN A 655 -6.23 22.94 22.34
CA GLN A 655 -7.56 22.70 22.88
C GLN A 655 -8.37 21.87 21.90
N ALA A 656 -9.05 20.85 22.38
CA ALA A 656 -9.97 20.05 21.59
C ALA A 656 -11.25 19.74 22.35
N ALA A 657 -12.32 19.52 21.61
CA ALA A 657 -13.60 19.07 22.16
C ALA A 657 -14.31 18.10 21.22
N LEU A 658 -14.89 17.05 21.79
CA LEU A 658 -15.76 16.10 21.13
C LEU A 658 -17.13 16.13 21.81
N ASN A 659 -18.16 16.51 21.06
CA ASN A 659 -19.55 16.43 21.51
C ASN A 659 -20.14 15.09 21.04
N PHE A 660 -20.82 14.40 21.95
CA PHE A 660 -21.43 13.12 21.65
C PHE A 660 -22.71 12.91 22.46
N ARG A 661 -23.56 12.02 22.00
CA ARG A 661 -24.80 11.62 22.68
C ARG A 661 -24.88 10.12 22.80
N ILE A 662 -25.11 9.62 24.00
CA ILE A 662 -25.23 8.19 24.25
C ILE A 662 -26.67 7.78 23.97
N GLU A 663 -26.88 6.76 23.15
CA GLU A 663 -28.21 6.20 22.88
C GLU A 663 -28.49 4.99 23.76
N SER A 664 -27.49 4.11 23.91
CA SER A 664 -27.57 2.98 24.81
C SER A 664 -26.19 2.64 25.36
N PHE A 665 -26.16 2.23 26.62
CA PHE A 665 -25.00 1.52 27.16
C PHE A 665 -25.04 0.08 26.67
N GLY A 666 -23.86 -0.50 26.43
CA GLY A 666 -23.74 -1.94 26.21
C GLY A 666 -23.58 -2.68 27.54
N ASN A 667 -23.58 -4.01 27.49
CA ASN A 667 -23.36 -4.88 28.65
C ASN A 667 -22.00 -5.61 28.61
N THR A 668 -21.04 -5.12 27.81
CA THR A 668 -19.72 -5.74 27.63
C THR A 668 -18.62 -4.89 28.28
N PRO A 669 -18.17 -5.21 29.51
CA PRO A 669 -17.25 -4.35 30.28
C PRO A 669 -15.88 -4.12 29.62
N ASN A 670 -15.45 -5.06 28.78
CA ASN A 670 -14.18 -5.02 28.08
C ASN A 670 -14.23 -4.28 26.73
N ASN A 671 -15.38 -3.70 26.38
CA ASN A 671 -15.59 -2.97 25.13
C ASN A 671 -16.22 -1.60 25.42
N PRO A 672 -15.45 -0.63 25.95
CA PRO A 672 -15.96 0.71 26.23
C PRO A 672 -16.15 1.52 24.95
N MET A 673 -16.95 2.60 25.02
CA MET A 673 -16.89 3.68 24.02
C MET A 673 -15.53 4.38 24.13
N ILE A 674 -14.88 4.68 23.01
CA ILE A 674 -13.55 5.31 22.99
C ILE A 674 -13.56 6.53 22.07
N LEU A 675 -13.15 7.67 22.61
CA LEU A 675 -13.09 8.98 21.91
C LEU A 675 -11.80 9.71 22.27
N GLY A 676 -11.11 10.33 21.31
CA GLY A 676 -9.96 11.18 21.62
C GLY A 676 -8.86 11.14 20.56
N PHE A 677 -7.61 11.21 21.03
CA PHE A 677 -6.40 11.31 20.22
C PHE A 677 -5.70 9.98 20.08
N PHE A 678 -5.20 9.72 18.87
CA PHE A 678 -4.47 8.52 18.52
C PHE A 678 -3.19 8.87 17.77
N ALA A 679 -2.19 8.01 17.89
CA ALA A 679 -1.14 7.94 16.89
C ALA A 679 -1.55 6.94 15.81
N ALA A 680 -1.44 7.35 14.55
CA ALA A 680 -1.59 6.50 13.40
C ALA A 680 -0.59 5.35 13.47
N ASP A 681 -0.95 4.20 12.91
CA ASP A 681 -0.16 2.96 12.88
C ASP A 681 0.13 2.30 14.24
N GLU A 682 -0.28 2.88 15.37
CA GLU A 682 -0.04 2.33 16.71
C GLU A 682 -1.36 1.94 17.39
N PRO A 683 -1.45 0.81 18.12
CA PRO A 683 -2.64 0.47 18.89
C PRO A 683 -2.92 1.49 20.00
N ILE A 684 -4.16 1.54 20.46
CA ILE A 684 -4.66 2.45 21.52
C ILE A 684 -3.81 2.33 22.78
N GLU A 685 -3.22 1.16 23.06
CA GLU A 685 -2.39 0.92 24.26
C GLU A 685 -0.97 1.48 24.15
N ARG A 686 -0.53 1.92 22.96
CA ARG A 686 0.81 2.46 22.76
C ARG A 686 0.85 3.98 22.83
N HIS A 687 0.04 4.71 22.06
CA HIS A 687 0.12 6.17 22.03
C HIS A 687 -1.27 6.79 21.82
N SER A 688 -2.02 6.95 22.91
CA SER A 688 -3.36 7.55 22.85
C SER A 688 -3.69 8.38 24.08
N LEU A 689 -4.60 9.33 23.91
CA LEU A 689 -5.26 10.07 24.99
C LEU A 689 -6.77 10.03 24.74
N THR A 690 -7.47 9.21 25.52
CA THR A 690 -8.86 8.86 25.22
C THR A 690 -9.78 9.05 26.42
N LEU A 691 -11.02 9.47 26.16
CA LEU A 691 -12.15 9.21 27.03
C LEU A 691 -12.62 7.78 26.79
N GLN A 692 -12.76 7.00 27.87
CA GLN A 692 -13.31 5.64 27.83
C GLN A 692 -14.51 5.53 28.75
N ILE A 693 -15.63 5.07 28.19
CA ILE A 693 -16.91 4.91 28.89
C ILE A 693 -17.30 3.43 28.85
N ALA A 694 -17.19 2.74 29.99
CA ALA A 694 -17.56 1.34 30.11
C ALA A 694 -19.01 1.15 30.57
N SER A 695 -19.53 2.09 31.36
CA SER A 695 -20.92 2.13 31.83
C SER A 695 -21.29 3.55 32.27
N ALA A 696 -22.53 3.74 32.73
CA ALA A 696 -23.03 5.02 33.24
C ALA A 696 -22.17 5.64 34.36
N ASP A 697 -21.51 4.80 35.16
CA ASP A 697 -20.70 5.24 36.31
C ASP A 697 -19.19 5.04 36.09
N GLN A 698 -18.80 4.38 35.00
CA GLN A 698 -17.41 4.07 34.69
C GLN A 698 -16.92 4.90 33.51
N VAL A 699 -16.55 6.14 33.82
CA VAL A 699 -16.02 7.11 32.88
C VAL A 699 -14.59 7.48 33.29
N ARG A 700 -13.63 7.33 32.37
CA ARG A 700 -12.21 7.60 32.64
C ARG A 700 -11.52 8.28 31.47
N VAL A 701 -10.56 9.13 31.78
CA VAL A 701 -9.54 9.58 30.82
C VAL A 701 -8.36 8.64 30.92
N VAL A 702 -7.90 8.10 29.79
CA VAL A 702 -6.78 7.16 29.70
C VAL A 702 -5.69 7.77 28.83
N LEU A 703 -4.49 7.89 29.40
CA LEU A 703 -3.26 8.17 28.66
C LEU A 703 -2.47 6.86 28.54
N ALA A 704 -2.26 6.42 27.30
CA ALA A 704 -1.45 5.25 26.98
C ALA A 704 -0.12 5.65 26.36
N SER A 705 0.97 5.04 26.84
CA SER A 705 2.34 5.28 26.40
C SER A 705 3.16 3.98 26.47
N ASN A 706 3.60 3.48 25.32
CA ASN A 706 4.47 2.31 25.18
C ASN A 706 3.96 1.06 25.93
N GLY A 707 2.66 0.75 25.82
CA GLY A 707 2.04 -0.42 26.46
C GLY A 707 1.73 -0.25 27.95
N LYS A 708 2.01 0.93 28.52
CA LYS A 708 1.59 1.31 29.88
C LYS A 708 0.47 2.35 29.78
N SER A 709 -0.46 2.31 30.72
CA SER A 709 -1.53 3.31 30.79
C SER A 709 -1.67 3.92 32.17
N LYS A 710 -2.11 5.18 32.19
CA LYS A 710 -2.64 5.86 33.37
C LYS A 710 -4.08 6.21 33.11
N ALA A 711 -4.94 5.97 34.08
CA ALA A 711 -6.35 6.28 34.01
C ALA A 711 -6.76 7.19 35.17
N TRP A 712 -7.64 8.14 34.90
CA TRP A 712 -8.21 9.05 35.88
C TRP A 712 -9.73 9.06 35.73
N ALA A 713 -10.45 8.92 36.84
CA ALA A 713 -11.91 8.96 36.84
C ALA A 713 -12.42 10.35 36.42
N LEU A 714 -13.44 10.37 35.58
CA LEU A 714 -14.13 11.58 35.10
C LEU A 714 -15.65 11.38 35.19
N ALA A 715 -16.10 10.86 36.33
CA ALA A 715 -17.50 10.49 36.57
C ALA A 715 -18.33 11.71 36.97
N ILE A 716 -19.41 11.99 36.23
CA ILE A 716 -20.40 13.01 36.58
C ILE A 716 -21.21 12.52 37.79
N PRO A 717 -21.45 13.35 38.83
CA PRO A 717 -22.31 12.99 39.95
C PRO A 717 -23.71 12.57 39.47
N GLY A 718 -24.14 11.36 39.85
CA GLY A 718 -25.40 10.76 39.39
C GLY A 718 -25.32 10.04 38.04
N GLY A 719 -24.10 9.81 37.53
CA GLY A 719 -23.84 9.07 36.30
C GLY A 719 -24.15 9.87 35.03
N ILE A 720 -23.62 9.38 33.91
CA ILE A 720 -24.06 9.80 32.57
C ILE A 720 -25.28 8.98 32.16
N LYS A 721 -26.15 9.56 31.32
CA LYS A 721 -27.45 9.00 30.95
C LYS A 721 -27.56 8.81 29.44
N ALA A 722 -28.34 7.82 29.05
CA ALA A 722 -28.77 7.68 27.67
C ALA A 722 -29.73 8.82 27.29
N GLY A 723 -29.63 9.28 26.05
CA GLY A 723 -30.39 10.40 25.51
C GLY A 723 -29.73 11.77 25.71
N ASP A 724 -28.88 11.94 26.72
CA ASP A 724 -28.28 13.25 27.05
C ASP A 724 -27.04 13.58 26.19
N PRO A 725 -26.86 14.86 25.79
CA PRO A 725 -25.67 15.32 25.09
C PRO A 725 -24.53 15.63 26.08
N TYR A 726 -23.32 15.22 25.70
CA TYR A 726 -22.11 15.43 26.49
C TYR A 726 -21.00 16.07 25.65
N ARG A 727 -20.13 16.82 26.31
CA ARG A 727 -18.89 17.38 25.74
C ARG A 727 -17.69 16.88 26.52
N PHE A 728 -16.80 16.17 25.84
CA PHE A 728 -15.45 15.88 26.32
C PHE A 728 -14.51 16.98 25.83
N SER A 729 -13.77 17.63 26.72
CA SER A 729 -12.80 18.66 26.37
C SER A 729 -11.41 18.33 26.90
N VAL A 730 -10.40 18.64 26.10
CA VAL A 730 -8.99 18.49 26.44
C VAL A 730 -8.28 19.81 26.19
N GLU A 731 -7.59 20.31 27.21
CA GLU A 731 -6.68 21.45 27.11
C GLU A 731 -5.30 20.97 27.54
N TYR A 732 -4.31 21.21 26.69
CA TYR A 732 -2.94 20.83 26.97
C TYR A 732 -1.99 22.01 26.76
N THR A 733 -1.11 22.23 27.74
CA THR A 733 -0.09 23.29 27.70
C THR A 733 1.30 22.65 27.56
N GLY A 734 1.94 22.83 26.39
CA GLY A 734 3.22 22.18 26.08
C GLY A 734 4.37 22.57 27.02
N LEU A 735 4.51 23.86 27.34
CA LEU A 735 5.59 24.42 28.17
C LEU A 735 5.76 23.71 29.53
N ASN A 736 4.67 23.33 30.17
CA ASN A 736 4.68 22.68 31.49
C ASN A 736 4.13 21.24 31.47
N ARG A 737 3.75 20.73 30.30
CA ARG A 737 3.08 19.42 30.08
C ARG A 737 1.85 19.24 30.95
N ARG A 738 1.05 20.31 31.08
CA ARG A 738 -0.17 20.29 31.88
C ARG A 738 -1.34 19.85 31.00
N LEU A 739 -1.96 18.73 31.36
CA LEU A 739 -3.19 18.21 30.79
C LEU A 739 -4.36 18.60 31.69
N ARG A 740 -5.39 19.23 31.12
CA ARG A 740 -6.71 19.37 31.72
C ARG A 740 -7.71 18.64 30.82
N ALA A 741 -8.54 17.82 31.43
CA ALA A 741 -9.61 17.13 30.71
C ALA A 741 -10.92 17.27 31.48
N SER A 742 -12.02 17.53 30.78
CA SER A 742 -13.34 17.71 31.39
C SER A 742 -14.43 16.99 30.62
N LEU A 743 -15.48 16.59 31.33
CA LEU A 743 -16.71 16.04 30.78
C LEU A 743 -17.87 16.87 31.31
N SER A 744 -18.69 17.39 30.39
CA SER A 744 -19.83 18.25 30.73
C SER A 744 -21.11 17.73 30.09
N GLU A 745 -22.18 17.70 30.86
CA GLU A 745 -23.54 17.44 30.39
C GLU A 745 -24.14 18.73 29.82
N LEU A 746 -24.71 18.67 28.62
CA LEU A 746 -25.21 19.84 27.89
C LEU A 746 -26.74 20.02 28.00
N SER A 747 -27.48 19.09 28.62
CA SER A 747 -28.95 19.15 28.76
C SER A 747 -29.46 19.78 30.05
N GLY A 748 -28.62 19.97 31.07
CA GLY A 748 -29.02 20.48 32.38
C GLY A 748 -28.71 21.97 32.59
N GLU A 749 -29.57 22.67 33.35
CA GLU A 749 -29.26 23.98 33.94
C GLU A 749 -29.25 23.88 35.48
N PRO A 750 -28.11 24.13 36.16
CA PRO A 750 -26.79 24.39 35.59
C PRO A 750 -26.15 23.11 34.99
N ALA A 751 -25.35 23.29 33.93
CA ALA A 751 -24.62 22.20 33.29
C ALA A 751 -23.69 21.51 34.29
N ARG A 752 -23.85 20.20 34.49
CA ARG A 752 -22.96 19.41 35.35
C ARG A 752 -21.65 19.17 34.61
N SER A 753 -20.52 19.51 35.26
CA SER A 753 -19.19 19.32 34.68
C SER A 753 -18.22 18.77 35.71
N VAL A 754 -17.35 17.87 35.27
CA VAL A 754 -16.25 17.31 36.08
C VAL A 754 -14.96 17.48 35.31
N GLN A 755 -13.88 17.77 36.01
CA GLN A 755 -12.57 17.97 35.41
C GLN A 755 -11.45 17.31 36.22
N ILE A 756 -10.40 16.93 35.50
CA ILE A 756 -9.11 16.53 36.06
C ILE A 756 -8.03 17.47 35.56
N GLN A 757 -6.97 17.62 36.35
CA GLN A 757 -5.75 18.32 35.93
C GLN A 757 -4.54 17.49 36.34
N GLN A 758 -3.65 17.22 35.40
CA GLN A 758 -2.48 16.37 35.58
C GLN A 758 -1.26 16.98 34.92
N ARG A 759 -0.08 16.72 35.49
CA ARG A 759 1.20 17.06 34.86
C ARG A 759 1.82 15.80 34.28
N LEU A 760 2.05 15.77 32.98
CA LEU A 760 2.53 14.59 32.28
C LEU A 760 4.07 14.52 32.31
N PRO A 761 4.67 13.36 32.66
CA PRO A 761 6.09 13.12 32.41
C PRO A 761 6.44 13.24 30.93
N ALA A 762 7.63 13.75 30.61
CA ALA A 762 8.07 13.89 29.22
C ALA A 762 8.05 12.54 28.48
N SER A 763 8.42 11.45 29.16
CA SER A 763 8.42 10.09 28.61
C SER A 763 7.04 9.55 28.25
N THR A 764 5.95 10.18 28.72
CA THR A 764 4.57 9.75 28.44
C THR A 764 3.90 10.54 27.31
N VAL A 765 4.51 11.65 26.88
CA VAL A 765 3.99 12.50 25.81
C VAL A 765 4.62 12.03 24.49
N PRO A 766 3.84 11.48 23.54
CA PRO A 766 4.38 11.03 22.27
C PRO A 766 4.91 12.20 21.46
N SER A 767 5.77 11.92 20.47
CA SER A 767 6.23 12.94 19.51
C SER A 767 5.08 13.49 18.67
N LEU A 768 4.01 12.70 18.48
CA LEU A 768 2.89 13.01 17.61
C LEU A 768 1.59 12.34 18.10
N TRP A 769 0.49 13.09 18.07
CA TRP A 769 -0.87 12.56 17.93
C TRP A 769 -1.40 13.08 16.60
N ASP A 770 -1.55 12.23 15.60
CA ASP A 770 -1.89 12.60 14.23
C ASP A 770 -3.30 12.19 13.81
N GLU A 771 -4.11 11.67 14.74
CA GLU A 771 -5.51 11.33 14.52
C GLU A 771 -6.41 11.77 15.69
N LEU A 772 -7.61 12.26 15.38
CA LEU A 772 -8.64 12.66 16.34
C LEU A 772 -10.00 12.09 15.92
N GLY A 773 -10.71 11.44 16.84
CA GLY A 773 -12.04 10.90 16.55
C GLY A 773 -12.49 9.82 17.53
N ALA A 774 -13.03 8.74 16.98
CA ALA A 774 -13.64 7.63 17.71
C ALA A 774 -12.98 6.28 17.39
N ALA A 775 -13.02 5.34 18.34
CA ALA A 775 -12.50 3.99 18.15
C ALA A 775 -13.40 2.92 18.80
N LEU A 776 -13.34 1.70 18.28
CA LEU A 776 -13.81 0.50 18.98
C LEU A 776 -12.66 -0.10 19.81
N GLY A 777 -12.99 -0.96 20.78
CA GLY A 777 -11.99 -1.74 21.50
C GLY A 777 -11.16 -2.62 20.54
N GLU A 778 -9.83 -2.53 20.64
CA GLU A 778 -8.91 -3.21 19.73
C GLU A 778 -8.50 -4.63 20.20
N LYS A 779 -8.92 -5.05 21.39
CA LYS A 779 -8.66 -6.42 21.90
C LYS A 779 -9.62 -7.43 21.29
N SER A 780 -9.24 -8.72 21.33
CA SER A 780 -10.01 -9.88 20.81
C SER A 780 -11.29 -10.17 21.63
N THR A 781 -12.09 -9.16 21.88
CA THR A 781 -13.33 -9.24 22.65
C THR A 781 -14.47 -8.88 21.72
N GLN A 782 -14.76 -9.75 20.76
CA GLN A 782 -16.07 -9.70 20.13
C GLN A 782 -17.11 -9.96 21.24
N PRO A 783 -18.09 -9.06 21.41
CA PRO A 783 -19.20 -9.30 22.30
C PRO A 783 -19.88 -10.63 21.90
N GLY A 784 -20.23 -11.49 22.88
CA GLY A 784 -20.88 -12.78 22.59
C GLY A 784 -22.17 -12.62 21.77
N THR A 785 -22.71 -13.69 21.21
CA THR A 785 -23.92 -13.62 20.35
C THR A 785 -25.12 -12.91 20.99
N ASN A 786 -25.21 -12.91 22.33
CA ASN A 786 -26.31 -12.32 23.12
C ASN A 786 -25.96 -11.00 23.85
N SER A 787 -24.82 -10.37 23.58
CA SER A 787 -24.44 -9.12 24.25
C SER A 787 -25.10 -7.90 23.61
N GLU A 788 -25.60 -7.00 24.45
CA GLU A 788 -25.99 -5.65 24.03
C GLU A 788 -24.73 -4.81 23.89
N THR A 789 -24.57 -4.15 22.74
CA THR A 789 -23.45 -3.23 22.51
C THR A 789 -23.88 -1.80 22.68
N TYR A 790 -22.93 -0.95 23.06
CA TYR A 790 -23.21 0.47 23.16
C TYR A 790 -23.58 1.07 21.81
N ARG A 791 -24.36 2.15 21.86
CA ARG A 791 -24.67 3.02 20.72
C ARG A 791 -24.54 4.46 21.15
N TYR A 792 -23.89 5.26 20.31
CA TYR A 792 -23.77 6.70 20.54
C TYR A 792 -23.58 7.44 19.23
N ARG A 793 -23.78 8.75 19.26
CA ARG A 793 -23.57 9.64 18.13
C ARG A 793 -22.44 10.61 18.41
N LEU A 794 -21.54 10.77 17.46
CA LEU A 794 -20.55 11.85 17.46
C LEU A 794 -21.16 13.04 16.73
N GLU A 795 -21.39 14.13 17.45
CA GLU A 795 -22.20 15.27 16.98
C GLU A 795 -21.35 16.50 16.58
N HIS A 796 -20.14 16.66 17.14
CA HIS A 796 -19.23 17.74 16.76
C HIS A 796 -17.80 17.46 17.23
N VAL A 797 -16.80 17.83 16.43
CA VAL A 797 -15.37 17.71 16.80
C VAL A 797 -14.64 19.01 16.50
N SER A 798 -13.80 19.45 17.43
CA SER A 798 -12.96 20.64 17.23
C SER A 798 -11.55 20.47 17.78
N LEU A 799 -10.59 21.11 17.12
CA LEU A 799 -9.19 21.22 17.51
C LEU A 799 -8.69 22.64 17.20
N ARG A 800 -7.98 23.25 18.15
CA ARG A 800 -7.29 24.53 18.01
C ARG A 800 -5.90 24.40 18.62
N ASN A 801 -4.86 24.77 17.88
CA ASN A 801 -3.48 24.85 18.37
C ASN A 801 -3.15 26.26 18.88
#